data_AF-C5S592-F1
#
_entry.id   AF-C5S592-F1
#
_cell.length_a   1.000
_cell.length_b   1.000
_cell.length_c   1.000
_cell.angle_alpha   90.00
_cell.angle_beta   90.00
_cell.angle_gamma   90.00
#
_symmetry.space_group_name_H-M   'P 1'
#
loop_
_entity.id
_entity.type
_entity.pdbx_description
1 polymer ?
#
loop_
_entity_poly.entity_id
_entity_poly.type
_entity_poly.pdbx_seq_one_letter_code
_entity_poly.pdbx_strand_id
1 'polypeptide(L)'
;MNRTFKIIKNALGQYVVAGELAKTKGKAKSLTHLLLLSTLVPFSLSSQASLVRGDVDYQEFRNFAENKGKYQPEAVNIPVHDNNGNSLGTVLPQDVPMPDFSATNFGTGVATLVNLPSAIVNSNQFIASVAHNTNERLNNLSFGGRSYQVASYNRASTYWQDVPEEDYFYGIRNNYDFALPRLSKMVTAVMGTEVPHLWGGLNNNVIPSEYTAFARLGSGTQEVWNHTTDTNDRKMGAYVYLTGGTPISPINGYDYDTADIENPSTQQGKYIVAEGNLFSLLTNENRASGPLMTHTLKGDSGSPLYAYNSSTGRWVLFALTQGGKGCTTEHCSTRNSDVSDRWTVIDSEFINKVTTEKESHRPVLLTNLGGSNYHWYSNPYSEAGLSYLTTERGYYGDFVGGTPLKITDDSRYSDADKGAAAIDNGQDLYLSDGLTVNLEQPIDQGAGGIYLTYGEANVTATNDYNTWVGSGVYVGENARLNWRVKQPEIARKLEGGNADECNNENLCVRDILSKLGSGTLNVNGNGINHGGISVGDGEVILNQQADYRGEQQAFSSVELTSGRGTVTLMDDNQVKDNNFSFGYRGGKLDLNGHDLTLIGLRNYDDGGNIVNHNQTKETTLILKPYVFNVIEYYDNFKGFLGAKSDATKPNGELNVEIQKTVNGTRERKAYYLTGGANLNGSLTANGTTVTLQGKNNPYADIITQDPNGIAGSIVSSVTNSADWVNRDYRVKNLSVIQQGTVNIGRNVTELSAETVSVKDSSTLNLGFKKDSNFRIFDDGQRVKWSSSITDLSPDFYHLLPTTQAVANEVNLANNSALNIHKATLTSRILGDQTSTTTLWADSTWNMNGDSYVQQLMQKAGSTLSATAGTLTATINAEKGSSTTFGSGTIWELLGDSTVDQLKLNNARIRLNPQNEFSRFNTLNVLSKLSGDGLFYFNTDLAGLLGNKVKVKDVEGTHTIAVQDSGREVSRATPEKLALFEISGDSNKATFNLQNGHVDAGAFRYTLSHLVNKVAELSDLKFEEEARLKAEEAERQRLE
;
A
#
# COMPACT_ATOMS: atom_id res chain seq x y z
N MET A 1 16.46 -15.55 -28.20
CA MET A 1 15.83 -15.77 -29.53
C MET A 1 14.85 -14.64 -29.79
N ASN A 2 14.97 -13.94 -30.92
CA ASN A 2 14.00 -12.93 -31.35
C ASN A 2 12.67 -13.61 -31.68
N ARG A 3 11.63 -13.38 -30.87
CA ARG A 3 10.26 -13.82 -31.17
C ARG A 3 9.58 -12.72 -31.98
N THR A 4 9.23 -13.02 -33.22
CA THR A 4 8.40 -12.14 -34.06
C THR A 4 6.97 -12.22 -33.53
N PHE A 5 6.43 -11.10 -33.07
CA PHE A 5 5.04 -11.03 -32.60
C PHE A 5 4.14 -10.49 -33.70
N LYS A 6 2.93 -11.05 -33.82
CA LYS A 6 1.90 -10.52 -34.73
C LYS A 6 0.83 -9.80 -33.91
N ILE A 7 0.50 -8.59 -34.32
CA ILE A 7 -0.61 -7.82 -33.76
C ILE A 7 -1.88 -8.21 -34.53
N ILE A 8 -2.89 -8.66 -33.80
CA ILE A 8 -4.20 -9.04 -34.34
C ILE A 8 -5.30 -8.28 -33.61
N LYS A 9 -6.37 -7.93 -34.33
CA LYS A 9 -7.49 -7.15 -33.82
C LYS A 9 -8.59 -8.12 -33.34
N ASN A 10 -9.01 -8.03 -32.09
CA ASN A 10 -10.05 -8.91 -31.53
C ASN A 10 -11.47 -8.46 -31.97
N ALA A 11 -12.48 -9.24 -31.59
CA ALA A 11 -13.89 -8.99 -31.95
C ALA A 11 -14.46 -7.68 -31.38
N LEU A 12 -13.78 -7.06 -30.41
CA LEU A 12 -14.10 -5.75 -29.83
C LEU A 12 -13.30 -4.60 -30.47
N GLY A 13 -12.52 -4.88 -31.52
CA GLY A 13 -11.73 -3.87 -32.23
C GLY A 13 -10.40 -3.49 -31.57
N GLN A 14 -9.92 -4.25 -30.58
CA GLN A 14 -8.69 -3.96 -29.85
C GLN A 14 -7.50 -4.77 -30.40
N TYR A 15 -6.31 -4.18 -30.41
CA TYR A 15 -5.10 -4.82 -30.91
C TYR A 15 -4.41 -5.64 -29.80
N VAL A 16 -4.20 -6.93 -30.04
CA VAL A 16 -3.57 -7.88 -29.11
C VAL A 16 -2.34 -8.52 -29.77
N VAL A 17 -1.30 -8.73 -28.98
CA VAL A 17 -0.01 -9.28 -29.43
C VAL A 17 -0.01 -10.80 -29.19
N ALA A 18 0.01 -11.60 -30.24
CA ALA A 18 0.13 -13.06 -30.17
C ALA A 18 1.54 -13.52 -30.61
N GLY A 19 2.13 -14.45 -29.86
CA GLY A 19 3.43 -15.04 -30.20
C GLY A 19 3.27 -16.29 -31.07
N GLU A 20 3.97 -16.36 -32.20
CA GLU A 20 4.06 -17.59 -32.99
C GLU A 20 5.02 -18.59 -32.33
N LEU A 21 4.51 -19.78 -31.97
CA LEU A 21 5.33 -20.93 -31.59
C LEU A 21 5.98 -21.52 -32.84
N ALA A 22 7.30 -21.35 -32.96
CA ALA A 22 8.11 -21.99 -33.99
C ALA A 22 8.12 -23.52 -33.81
N LYS A 23 7.58 -24.25 -34.80
CA LYS A 23 7.69 -25.72 -34.91
C LYS A 23 9.15 -26.13 -35.15
N THR A 24 9.81 -26.72 -34.17
CA THR A 24 11.07 -27.46 -34.40
C THR A 24 10.81 -28.95 -34.57
N LYS A 25 11.04 -29.47 -35.78
CA LYS A 25 11.09 -30.90 -36.11
C LYS A 25 12.38 -31.51 -35.52
N GLY A 26 12.27 -32.57 -34.73
CA GLY A 26 13.42 -33.33 -34.19
C GLY A 26 13.05 -34.74 -33.71
N LYS A 27 13.07 -35.69 -34.66
CA LYS A 27 13.18 -37.17 -34.58
C LYS A 27 12.78 -37.92 -33.30
N ALA A 28 11.72 -38.72 -33.43
CA ALA A 28 11.40 -39.86 -32.57
C ALA A 28 12.31 -41.08 -32.81
N LYS A 29 12.68 -41.79 -31.73
CA LYS A 29 12.97 -43.24 -31.73
C LYS A 29 12.55 -43.88 -30.40
N SER A 30 11.39 -44.55 -30.47
CA SER A 30 11.06 -45.90 -29.95
C SER A 30 11.67 -46.38 -28.62
N LEU A 31 10.80 -46.67 -27.64
CA LEU A 31 10.60 -48.06 -27.20
C LEU A 31 9.15 -48.32 -26.74
N THR A 32 8.69 -49.50 -27.09
CA THR A 32 7.32 -50.00 -27.24
C THR A 32 6.66 -50.49 -25.95
N HIS A 33 5.35 -50.21 -25.87
CA HIS A 33 4.22 -50.94 -25.27
C HIS A 33 4.46 -52.07 -24.25
N LEU A 34 3.71 -52.00 -23.14
CA LEU A 34 2.67 -52.99 -22.88
C LEU A 34 1.39 -52.29 -22.35
N LEU A 35 0.36 -52.21 -23.20
CA LEU A 35 -1.02 -52.00 -22.80
C LEU A 35 -1.58 -53.33 -22.27
N LEU A 36 -2.30 -53.29 -21.15
CA LEU A 36 -3.41 -54.21 -20.89
C LEU A 36 -4.65 -53.38 -20.56
N LEU A 37 -5.66 -53.52 -21.42
CA LEU A 37 -7.00 -52.95 -21.26
C LEU A 37 -7.63 -53.47 -19.95
N SER A 38 -8.09 -52.56 -19.10
CA SER A 38 -9.34 -52.76 -18.37
C SER A 38 -10.21 -51.52 -18.55
N THR A 39 -11.42 -51.76 -19.04
CA THR A 39 -12.49 -50.79 -19.22
C THR A 39 -12.90 -50.20 -17.88
N LEU A 40 -12.55 -48.94 -17.62
CA LEU A 40 -13.17 -48.13 -16.57
C LEU A 40 -13.60 -46.80 -17.21
N VAL A 41 -14.91 -46.58 -17.16
CA VAL A 41 -15.64 -45.39 -17.56
C VAL A 41 -14.90 -44.14 -17.04
N PRO A 42 -14.71 -43.08 -17.84
CA PRO A 42 -14.27 -41.81 -17.30
C PRO A 42 -15.40 -41.24 -16.43
N PHE A 43 -15.44 -41.60 -15.15
CA PHE A 43 -16.11 -40.77 -14.16
C PHE A 43 -15.33 -39.46 -14.10
N SER A 44 -15.79 -38.48 -14.87
CA SER A 44 -15.49 -37.08 -14.62
C SER A 44 -16.12 -36.75 -13.26
N LEU A 45 -15.34 -36.92 -12.20
CA LEU A 45 -15.70 -36.44 -10.87
C LEU A 45 -15.79 -34.92 -10.94
N SER A 46 -17.03 -34.47 -11.04
CA SER A 46 -17.39 -33.07 -11.07
C SER A 46 -17.21 -32.49 -9.65
N SER A 47 -16.29 -31.54 -9.54
CA SER A 47 -15.94 -30.77 -8.34
C SER A 47 -16.91 -29.59 -8.15
N GLN A 48 -17.24 -29.15 -6.91
CA GLN A 48 -18.15 -28.01 -6.56
C GLN A 48 -17.69 -27.08 -5.39
N ALA A 49 -18.16 -25.82 -5.20
CA ALA A 49 -18.14 -24.80 -4.07
C ALA A 49 -17.88 -23.27 -4.32
N SER A 50 -18.50 -22.27 -3.69
CA SER A 50 -19.72 -22.25 -2.91
C SER A 50 -20.90 -21.94 -3.82
N LEU A 51 -22.10 -22.29 -3.39
CA LEU A 51 -23.33 -21.77 -4.00
C LEU A 51 -23.74 -20.47 -3.31
N VAL A 52 -23.88 -19.40 -4.10
CA VAL A 52 -24.33 -18.08 -3.63
C VAL A 52 -25.52 -17.59 -4.45
N ARG A 53 -26.24 -16.58 -3.95
CA ARG A 53 -27.37 -15.94 -4.64
C ARG A 53 -26.91 -15.08 -5.83
N GLY A 54 -27.68 -15.04 -6.91
CA GLY A 54 -27.36 -14.28 -8.13
C GLY A 54 -27.96 -12.87 -8.23
N ASP A 55 -28.74 -12.45 -7.25
CA ASP A 55 -29.33 -11.11 -7.15
C ASP A 55 -28.47 -10.12 -6.34
N VAL A 56 -27.29 -10.55 -5.86
CA VAL A 56 -26.25 -9.69 -5.27
C VAL A 56 -25.01 -9.72 -6.18
N ASP A 57 -24.27 -8.61 -6.26
CA ASP A 57 -23.03 -8.56 -7.02
C ASP A 57 -22.05 -9.60 -6.48
N TYR A 58 -21.60 -10.50 -7.36
CA TYR A 58 -20.67 -11.57 -7.03
C TYR A 58 -19.35 -11.04 -6.42
N GLN A 59 -18.98 -9.79 -6.76
CA GLN A 59 -17.82 -9.12 -6.21
C GLN A 59 -17.92 -8.89 -4.68
N GLU A 60 -19.12 -8.83 -4.10
CA GLU A 60 -19.32 -8.70 -2.65
C GLU A 60 -18.77 -9.94 -1.90
N PHE A 61 -19.07 -11.15 -2.38
CA PHE A 61 -18.58 -12.42 -1.80
C PHE A 61 -17.05 -12.58 -1.94
N ARG A 62 -16.49 -12.08 -3.04
CA ARG A 62 -15.05 -12.09 -3.30
C ARG A 62 -14.31 -11.11 -2.40
N ASN A 63 -14.82 -9.89 -2.31
CA ASN A 63 -14.26 -8.85 -1.43
C ASN A 63 -14.36 -9.25 0.04
N PHE A 64 -15.47 -9.86 0.46
CA PHE A 64 -15.64 -10.41 1.81
C PHE A 64 -14.54 -11.41 2.14
N ALA A 65 -14.31 -12.41 1.28
CA ALA A 65 -13.33 -13.47 1.53
C ALA A 65 -11.88 -13.01 1.50
N GLU A 66 -11.56 -11.96 0.73
CA GLU A 66 -10.20 -11.43 0.62
C GLU A 66 -9.94 -10.22 1.53
N ASN A 67 -10.89 -9.86 2.41
CA ASN A 67 -10.86 -8.64 3.24
C ASN A 67 -10.59 -7.36 2.43
N LYS A 68 -11.26 -7.22 1.27
CA LYS A 68 -11.06 -6.14 0.30
C LYS A 68 -12.28 -5.24 0.15
N GLY A 69 -12.12 -4.12 -0.53
CA GLY A 69 -13.14 -3.08 -0.62
C GLY A 69 -13.58 -2.63 0.78
N LYS A 70 -14.90 -2.59 1.01
CA LYS A 70 -15.51 -2.23 2.30
C LYS A 70 -15.39 -3.30 3.40
N TYR A 71 -14.86 -4.49 3.12
CA TYR A 71 -14.72 -5.62 4.07
C TYR A 71 -13.32 -5.70 4.70
N GLN A 72 -12.72 -4.54 4.96
CA GLN A 72 -11.47 -4.48 5.72
C GLN A 72 -11.70 -5.03 7.14
N PRO A 73 -10.71 -5.67 7.78
CA PRO A 73 -10.83 -6.07 9.19
C PRO A 73 -11.26 -4.89 10.06
N GLU A 74 -12.00 -5.17 11.14
CA GLU A 74 -12.56 -4.17 12.08
C GLU A 74 -13.74 -3.33 11.56
N ALA A 75 -14.03 -3.33 10.26
CA ALA A 75 -15.20 -2.64 9.73
C ALA A 75 -16.50 -3.25 10.31
N VAL A 76 -17.41 -2.41 10.78
CA VAL A 76 -18.71 -2.81 11.37
C VAL A 76 -19.86 -2.31 10.50
N ASN A 77 -21.04 -2.92 10.66
CA ASN A 77 -22.30 -2.42 10.10
C ASN A 77 -22.27 -2.21 8.57
N ILE A 78 -21.57 -3.10 7.86
CA ILE A 78 -21.32 -2.99 6.42
C ILE A 78 -22.61 -3.31 5.65
N PRO A 79 -23.18 -2.34 4.89
CA PRO A 79 -24.43 -2.54 4.18
C PRO A 79 -24.25 -3.38 2.92
N VAL A 80 -25.23 -4.23 2.62
CA VAL A 80 -25.29 -5.05 1.39
C VAL A 80 -26.55 -4.66 0.61
N HIS A 81 -26.42 -4.56 -0.71
CA HIS A 81 -27.52 -4.23 -1.60
C HIS A 81 -27.68 -5.30 -2.68
N ASP A 82 -28.90 -5.47 -3.18
CA ASP A 82 -29.15 -6.27 -4.37
C ASP A 82 -28.68 -5.53 -5.65
N ASN A 83 -28.71 -6.22 -6.79
CA ASN A 83 -28.32 -5.68 -8.09
C ASN A 83 -29.20 -4.53 -8.59
N ASN A 84 -30.35 -4.27 -7.94
CA ASN A 84 -31.24 -3.14 -8.23
C ASN A 84 -31.00 -1.96 -7.27
N GLY A 85 -30.05 -2.08 -6.33
CA GLY A 85 -29.73 -1.06 -5.34
C GLY A 85 -30.62 -1.08 -4.08
N ASN A 86 -31.50 -2.07 -3.90
CA ASN A 86 -32.30 -2.19 -2.68
C ASN A 86 -31.43 -2.72 -1.53
N SER A 87 -31.62 -2.17 -0.33
CA SER A 87 -30.87 -2.63 0.85
C SER A 87 -31.33 -4.02 1.32
N LEU A 88 -30.36 -4.88 1.60
CA LEU A 88 -30.56 -6.21 2.19
C LEU A 88 -30.16 -6.25 3.68
N GLY A 89 -29.87 -5.09 4.29
CA GLY A 89 -29.35 -4.99 5.65
C GLY A 89 -27.81 -5.02 5.69
N THR A 90 -27.26 -5.42 6.84
CA THR A 90 -25.82 -5.52 7.07
C THR A 90 -25.33 -6.96 6.91
N VAL A 91 -24.07 -7.13 6.48
CA VAL A 91 -23.48 -8.46 6.26
C VAL A 91 -23.36 -9.30 7.54
N LEU A 92 -23.06 -8.64 8.67
CA LEU A 92 -22.94 -9.24 10.00
C LEU A 92 -23.94 -8.57 10.95
N PRO A 93 -24.23 -9.18 12.11
CA PRO A 93 -25.02 -8.54 13.16
C PRO A 93 -24.45 -7.18 13.57
N GLN A 94 -25.32 -6.34 14.13
CA GLN A 94 -24.98 -4.99 14.56
C GLN A 94 -23.73 -4.98 15.45
N ASP A 95 -22.79 -4.07 15.14
CA ASP A 95 -21.53 -3.82 15.85
C ASP A 95 -20.54 -5.00 15.91
N VAL A 96 -20.81 -6.09 15.20
CA VAL A 96 -19.84 -7.18 15.02
C VAL A 96 -18.82 -6.76 13.95
N PRO A 97 -17.51 -6.71 14.29
CA PRO A 97 -16.47 -6.32 13.34
C PRO A 97 -16.23 -7.41 12.30
N MET A 98 -15.83 -7.00 11.10
CA MET A 98 -15.35 -7.91 10.06
C MET A 98 -14.12 -8.69 10.57
N PRO A 99 -14.10 -10.03 10.46
CA PRO A 99 -12.95 -10.86 10.84
C PRO A 99 -11.74 -10.61 9.94
N ASP A 100 -10.55 -10.81 10.51
CA ASP A 100 -9.30 -10.90 9.75
C ASP A 100 -9.08 -12.35 9.28
N PHE A 101 -9.25 -12.59 7.98
CA PHE A 101 -9.09 -13.90 7.38
C PHE A 101 -7.66 -14.23 6.97
N SER A 102 -6.68 -13.38 7.28
CA SER A 102 -5.29 -13.57 6.86
C SER A 102 -4.62 -14.84 7.45
N ALA A 103 -5.16 -15.37 8.55
CA ALA A 103 -4.75 -16.67 9.10
C ALA A 103 -5.16 -17.85 8.21
N THR A 104 -6.11 -17.69 7.30
CA THR A 104 -6.50 -18.71 6.33
C THR A 104 -5.59 -18.65 5.11
N ASN A 105 -5.13 -19.82 4.64
CA ASN A 105 -4.13 -19.86 3.59
C ASN A 105 -4.65 -19.26 2.27
N PHE A 106 -3.82 -18.45 1.61
CA PHE A 106 -4.18 -17.80 0.36
C PHE A 106 -4.34 -18.83 -0.77
N GLY A 107 -5.23 -18.54 -1.72
CA GLY A 107 -5.47 -19.35 -2.93
C GLY A 107 -6.45 -20.50 -2.72
N THR A 108 -6.16 -21.42 -1.80
CA THR A 108 -6.98 -22.63 -1.60
C THR A 108 -7.88 -22.60 -0.36
N GLY A 109 -7.57 -21.81 0.68
CA GLY A 109 -8.43 -21.68 1.87
C GLY A 109 -8.87 -23.01 2.52
N VAL A 110 -8.01 -24.04 2.47
CA VAL A 110 -8.26 -25.39 3.02
C VAL A 110 -7.63 -25.60 4.39
N ALA A 111 -6.86 -24.63 4.87
CA ALA A 111 -6.16 -24.68 6.14
C ALA A 111 -6.07 -23.28 6.77
N THR A 112 -6.08 -23.25 8.10
CA THR A 112 -6.01 -22.00 8.86
C THR A 112 -4.92 -22.11 9.92
N LEU A 113 -4.02 -21.13 9.96
CA LEU A 113 -2.98 -20.99 10.99
C LEU A 113 -3.63 -20.75 12.34
N VAL A 114 -3.26 -21.54 13.34
CA VAL A 114 -3.84 -21.46 14.69
C VAL A 114 -2.84 -20.95 15.70
N ASN A 115 -3.33 -20.10 16.60
CA ASN A 115 -2.61 -19.68 17.79
C ASN A 115 -3.06 -20.54 18.97
N LEU A 116 -2.10 -21.25 19.58
CA LEU A 116 -2.40 -22.28 20.57
C LEU A 116 -2.37 -21.70 21.99
N PRO A 117 -3.38 -22.00 22.84
CA PRO A 117 -3.53 -21.36 24.16
C PRO A 117 -2.60 -21.88 25.28
N SER A 118 -1.52 -22.61 24.96
CA SER A 118 -0.65 -23.23 25.98
C SER A 118 0.46 -22.29 26.46
N ALA A 119 0.67 -22.21 27.78
CA ALA A 119 1.72 -21.42 28.43
C ALA A 119 3.16 -21.79 28.00
N ILE A 120 3.33 -22.93 27.33
CA ILE A 120 4.64 -23.47 26.91
C ILE A 120 4.72 -23.62 25.37
N VAL A 121 3.67 -23.28 24.61
CA VAL A 121 3.67 -23.44 23.15
C VAL A 121 2.99 -22.24 22.49
N ASN A 122 3.74 -21.14 22.33
CA ASN A 122 3.34 -20.00 21.50
C ASN A 122 4.05 -20.06 20.14
N SER A 123 3.83 -21.16 19.41
CA SER A 123 4.46 -21.40 18.12
C SER A 123 3.47 -21.08 17.01
N ASN A 124 3.68 -19.96 16.32
CA ASN A 124 2.93 -19.57 15.13
C ASN A 124 3.32 -20.48 13.94
N GLN A 125 3.12 -21.78 14.09
CA GLN A 125 3.71 -22.85 13.28
C GLN A 125 2.71 -23.99 12.99
N PHE A 126 1.54 -24.02 13.65
CA PHE A 126 0.53 -25.06 13.43
C PHE A 126 -0.65 -24.54 12.62
N ILE A 127 -1.17 -25.38 11.73
CA ILE A 127 -2.38 -25.11 10.96
C ILE A 127 -3.44 -26.16 11.31
N ALA A 128 -4.71 -25.82 11.19
CA ALA A 128 -5.83 -26.74 11.36
C ALA A 128 -6.52 -27.00 10.01
N SER A 129 -6.85 -28.26 9.75
CA SER A 129 -7.59 -28.72 8.56
C SER A 129 -8.36 -30.02 8.87
N VAL A 130 -9.05 -30.58 7.90
CA VAL A 130 -9.73 -31.88 8.02
C VAL A 130 -8.80 -33.03 7.61
N ALA A 131 -8.97 -34.19 8.22
CA ALA A 131 -8.09 -35.35 8.03
C ALA A 131 -8.21 -35.97 6.62
N HIS A 132 -9.31 -35.78 5.91
CA HIS A 132 -9.44 -36.30 4.55
C HIS A 132 -8.74 -35.45 3.46
N ASN A 133 -8.20 -34.27 3.81
CA ASN A 133 -7.39 -33.50 2.87
C ASN A 133 -6.04 -34.18 2.67
N THR A 134 -5.67 -34.47 1.41
CA THR A 134 -4.43 -35.18 1.07
C THR A 134 -3.17 -34.40 1.45
N ASN A 135 -2.04 -35.09 1.59
CA ASN A 135 -0.73 -34.47 1.86
C ASN A 135 -0.36 -33.46 0.76
N GLU A 136 -0.59 -33.79 -0.51
CA GLU A 136 -0.41 -32.87 -1.65
C GLU A 136 -1.22 -31.57 -1.49
N ARG A 137 -2.46 -31.66 -0.99
CA ARG A 137 -3.35 -30.50 -0.80
C ARG A 137 -2.85 -29.56 0.29
N LEU A 138 -2.23 -30.11 1.33
CA LEU A 138 -1.75 -29.40 2.51
C LEU A 138 -0.27 -28.99 2.41
N ASN A 139 0.44 -29.44 1.38
CA ASN A 139 1.81 -29.02 1.10
C ASN A 139 1.87 -27.62 0.44
N ASN A 140 2.95 -26.88 0.71
CA ASN A 140 3.26 -25.58 0.10
C ASN A 140 2.19 -24.49 0.27
N LEU A 141 1.49 -24.50 1.41
CA LEU A 141 0.47 -23.50 1.74
C LEU A 141 1.09 -22.10 1.90
N SER A 142 0.39 -21.08 1.42
CA SER A 142 0.87 -19.70 1.45
C SER A 142 0.16 -18.83 2.48
N PHE A 143 0.95 -18.12 3.29
CA PHE A 143 0.49 -17.08 4.21
C PHE A 143 1.24 -15.79 3.92
N GLY A 144 0.51 -14.68 3.72
CA GLY A 144 1.10 -13.38 3.37
C GLY A 144 1.97 -13.39 2.10
N GLY A 145 1.72 -14.34 1.18
CA GLY A 145 2.47 -14.48 -0.07
C GLY A 145 3.73 -15.36 0.01
N ARG A 146 4.07 -15.91 1.17
CA ARG A 146 5.18 -16.87 1.35
C ARG A 146 4.64 -18.28 1.52
N SER A 147 5.23 -19.26 0.82
CA SER A 147 4.88 -20.67 0.95
C SER A 147 5.66 -21.34 2.07
N TYR A 148 4.99 -22.25 2.78
CA TYR A 148 5.55 -23.03 3.88
C TYR A 148 5.38 -24.52 3.61
N GLN A 149 6.40 -25.29 3.95
CA GLN A 149 6.33 -26.75 3.89
C GLN A 149 5.71 -27.30 5.18
N VAL A 150 5.03 -28.44 5.05
CA VAL A 150 4.52 -29.19 6.20
C VAL A 150 5.58 -30.20 6.64
N ALA A 151 5.94 -30.16 7.93
CA ALA A 151 6.86 -31.10 8.55
C ALA A 151 6.13 -32.37 9.03
N SER A 152 4.89 -32.25 9.51
CA SER A 152 4.06 -33.38 9.89
C SER A 152 2.58 -33.02 9.80
N TYR A 153 1.70 -33.97 9.46
CA TYR A 153 0.27 -33.70 9.24
C TYR A 153 -0.61 -33.88 10.49
N ASN A 154 -0.18 -34.70 11.46
CA ASN A 154 -0.89 -35.02 12.72
C ASN A 154 -2.41 -35.20 12.56
N ARG A 155 -2.85 -36.39 12.14
CA ARG A 155 -4.24 -36.72 11.83
C ARG A 155 -4.93 -37.53 12.94
N ALA A 156 -6.18 -37.20 13.21
CA ALA A 156 -7.03 -37.84 14.23
C ALA A 156 -7.92 -38.98 13.71
N SER A 157 -7.77 -39.40 12.44
CA SER A 157 -8.59 -40.46 11.84
C SER A 157 -7.79 -41.34 10.89
N THR A 158 -8.01 -42.66 10.98
CA THR A 158 -7.48 -43.71 10.09
C THR A 158 -8.47 -44.15 9.00
N TYR A 159 -9.67 -43.53 8.95
CA TYR A 159 -10.76 -43.98 8.08
C TYR A 159 -10.50 -43.74 6.59
N TRP A 160 -9.67 -42.76 6.26
CA TRP A 160 -9.38 -42.37 4.88
C TRP A 160 -8.13 -43.13 4.40
N GLN A 161 -8.33 -44.10 3.52
CA GLN A 161 -7.26 -44.92 2.93
C GLN A 161 -6.23 -44.02 2.23
N ASP A 162 -4.95 -44.41 2.25
CA ASP A 162 -3.76 -43.70 1.71
C ASP A 162 -3.08 -42.64 2.61
N VAL A 163 -3.33 -42.65 3.93
CA VAL A 163 -2.55 -41.84 4.89
C VAL A 163 -1.39 -42.67 5.50
N PRO A 164 -0.13 -42.19 5.45
CA PRO A 164 1.03 -42.86 6.05
C PRO A 164 0.88 -43.10 7.56
N GLU A 165 1.43 -44.20 8.07
CA GLU A 165 1.26 -44.58 9.48
C GLU A 165 1.83 -43.53 10.45
N GLU A 166 2.93 -42.90 10.04
CA GLU A 166 3.62 -41.82 10.75
C GLU A 166 2.81 -40.52 10.88
N ASP A 167 1.76 -40.33 10.08
CA ASP A 167 0.89 -39.15 10.14
C ASP A 167 -0.23 -39.28 11.19
N TYR A 168 -0.47 -40.48 11.73
CA TYR A 168 -1.49 -40.71 12.75
C TYR A 168 -0.99 -40.40 14.16
N PHE A 169 -1.84 -39.77 14.96
CA PHE A 169 -1.59 -39.58 16.39
C PHE A 169 -2.67 -40.32 17.21
N TYR A 170 -2.31 -41.49 17.74
CA TYR A 170 -3.20 -42.37 18.52
C TYR A 170 -3.51 -41.81 19.92
N GLY A 171 -4.66 -42.19 20.50
CA GLY A 171 -4.94 -41.99 21.94
C GLY A 171 -6.05 -40.99 22.30
N ILE A 172 -6.78 -40.46 21.31
CA ILE A 172 -7.99 -39.66 21.54
C ILE A 172 -8.98 -39.98 20.43
N ARG A 173 -10.00 -40.79 20.76
CA ARG A 173 -11.19 -41.04 19.94
C ARG A 173 -10.91 -41.49 18.49
N ASN A 174 -11.11 -42.78 18.23
CA ASN A 174 -11.07 -43.29 16.86
C ASN A 174 -12.05 -42.51 15.94
N ASN A 175 -11.60 -42.14 14.74
CA ASN A 175 -12.39 -41.55 13.64
C ASN A 175 -12.87 -40.09 13.80
N TYR A 176 -11.98 -39.15 14.15
CA TYR A 176 -12.30 -37.71 14.06
C TYR A 176 -11.66 -37.07 12.81
N ASP A 177 -12.47 -36.42 11.97
CA ASP A 177 -12.02 -35.85 10.68
C ASP A 177 -11.31 -34.50 10.87
N PHE A 178 -10.17 -34.54 11.56
CA PHE A 178 -9.38 -33.39 11.99
C PHE A 178 -7.89 -33.65 11.82
N ALA A 179 -7.15 -32.63 11.40
CA ALA A 179 -5.70 -32.65 11.28
C ALA A 179 -5.11 -31.36 11.83
N LEU A 180 -3.94 -31.47 12.47
CA LEU A 180 -3.17 -30.34 12.99
C LEU A 180 -1.73 -30.31 12.42
N PRO A 181 -1.54 -30.03 11.12
CA PRO A 181 -0.20 -30.04 10.57
C PRO A 181 0.75 -29.02 11.22
N ARG A 182 2.02 -29.42 11.40
CA ARG A 182 3.15 -28.58 11.84
C ARG A 182 3.91 -28.10 10.60
N LEU A 183 4.17 -26.80 10.51
CA LEU A 183 4.96 -26.21 9.43
C LEU A 183 6.47 -26.32 9.72
N SER A 184 7.30 -26.28 8.67
CA SER A 184 8.76 -26.31 8.80
C SER A 184 9.36 -25.04 9.43
N LYS A 185 8.66 -23.91 9.29
CA LYS A 185 9.06 -22.58 9.77
C LYS A 185 7.91 -21.92 10.51
N MET A 186 8.24 -21.07 11.48
CA MET A 186 7.29 -20.13 12.05
C MET A 186 6.81 -19.16 10.95
N VAL A 187 5.51 -18.92 10.91
CA VAL A 187 4.89 -17.96 9.99
C VAL A 187 5.07 -16.55 10.55
N THR A 188 5.66 -15.66 9.77
CA THR A 188 5.95 -14.28 10.18
C THR A 188 4.89 -13.29 9.71
N ALA A 189 4.25 -13.57 8.58
CA ALA A 189 3.42 -12.61 7.86
C ALA A 189 2.04 -12.35 8.45
N VAL A 190 1.52 -13.29 9.23
CA VAL A 190 0.19 -13.25 9.85
C VAL A 190 0.27 -13.92 11.22
N MET A 191 -0.65 -13.57 12.13
CA MET A 191 -0.84 -14.32 13.36
C MET A 191 -1.87 -15.42 13.16
N GLY A 192 -1.63 -16.57 13.78
CA GLY A 192 -2.64 -17.61 13.89
C GLY A 192 -3.88 -17.07 14.61
N THR A 193 -5.04 -17.55 14.20
CA THR A 193 -6.29 -17.22 14.87
C THR A 193 -6.44 -18.03 16.15
N GLU A 194 -7.06 -17.44 17.17
CA GLU A 194 -7.35 -18.12 18.42
C GLU A 194 -8.32 -19.28 18.19
N VAL A 195 -8.21 -20.32 19.01
CA VAL A 195 -9.15 -21.45 19.03
C VAL A 195 -9.95 -21.44 20.33
N PRO A 196 -11.24 -21.79 20.31
CA PRO A 196 -12.03 -21.88 21.53
C PRO A 196 -11.55 -23.03 22.41
N HIS A 197 -11.79 -22.95 23.72
CA HIS A 197 -11.42 -23.98 24.69
C HIS A 197 -12.50 -25.07 24.78
N LEU A 198 -12.60 -25.89 23.74
CA LEU A 198 -13.57 -26.98 23.62
C LEU A 198 -12.87 -28.33 23.83
N TRP A 199 -12.67 -28.71 25.10
CA TRP A 199 -12.04 -29.99 25.47
C TRP A 199 -12.86 -31.18 24.95
N GLY A 200 -12.47 -31.71 23.79
CA GLY A 200 -13.12 -32.85 23.17
C GLY A 200 -14.40 -32.56 22.39
N GLY A 201 -14.71 -31.30 22.12
CA GLY A 201 -15.89 -30.86 21.34
C GLY A 201 -16.93 -30.08 22.15
N LEU A 202 -18.18 -30.08 21.69
CA LEU A 202 -19.29 -29.33 22.29
C LEU A 202 -19.94 -30.08 23.45
N ASN A 203 -20.07 -29.42 24.60
CA ASN A 203 -20.82 -29.97 25.74
C ASN A 203 -22.32 -30.09 25.40
N ASN A 204 -22.89 -31.28 25.57
CA ASN A 204 -24.30 -31.57 25.30
C ASN A 204 -24.79 -31.18 23.89
N ASN A 205 -23.89 -31.13 22.90
CA ASN A 205 -24.21 -30.66 21.54
C ASN A 205 -24.72 -29.20 21.47
N VAL A 206 -24.40 -28.37 22.46
CA VAL A 206 -24.85 -26.97 22.52
C VAL A 206 -23.70 -26.03 22.12
N ILE A 207 -23.99 -25.11 21.21
CA ILE A 207 -23.11 -23.98 20.90
C ILE A 207 -23.22 -22.97 22.05
N PRO A 208 -22.11 -22.58 22.71
CA PRO A 208 -22.15 -21.61 23.80
C PRO A 208 -22.71 -20.25 23.35
N SER A 209 -23.53 -19.63 24.20
CA SER A 209 -24.29 -18.42 23.86
C SER A 209 -23.43 -17.17 23.60
N GLU A 210 -22.18 -17.17 24.06
CA GLU A 210 -21.22 -16.11 23.78
C GLU A 210 -20.77 -16.07 22.31
N TYR A 211 -21.00 -17.13 21.53
CA TYR A 211 -20.72 -17.14 20.09
C TYR A 211 -21.93 -16.60 19.31
N THR A 212 -21.93 -15.29 19.04
CA THR A 212 -23.13 -14.57 18.56
C THR A 212 -23.17 -14.36 17.05
N ALA A 213 -22.06 -14.55 16.35
CA ALA A 213 -22.00 -14.40 14.90
C ALA A 213 -21.01 -15.40 14.29
N PHE A 214 -21.24 -15.77 13.03
CA PHE A 214 -20.41 -16.73 12.30
C PHE A 214 -20.08 -16.22 10.90
N ALA A 215 -18.87 -16.52 10.44
CA ALA A 215 -18.40 -16.16 9.11
C ALA A 215 -17.56 -17.31 8.54
N ARG A 216 -17.58 -17.48 7.22
CA ARG A 216 -16.76 -18.47 6.54
C ARG A 216 -16.21 -17.96 5.22
N LEU A 217 -15.18 -18.62 4.75
CA LEU A 217 -14.64 -18.51 3.39
C LEU A 217 -14.14 -19.87 2.94
N GLY A 218 -14.03 -20.08 1.63
CA GLY A 218 -13.51 -21.30 1.04
C GLY A 218 -13.28 -21.15 -0.46
N SER A 219 -12.70 -22.17 -1.09
CA SER A 219 -12.33 -22.11 -2.50
C SER A 219 -12.78 -23.30 -3.32
N GLY A 220 -13.84 -24.05 -2.97
CA GLY A 220 -14.29 -25.09 -3.91
C GLY A 220 -14.81 -24.52 -5.26
N THR A 221 -15.57 -25.28 -6.05
CA THR A 221 -16.15 -24.82 -7.34
C THR A 221 -17.35 -23.86 -7.36
N GLN A 222 -17.13 -22.72 -7.95
CA GLN A 222 -17.94 -21.57 -7.64
C GLN A 222 -19.25 -21.62 -8.42
N GLU A 223 -20.39 -21.47 -7.75
CA GLU A 223 -21.72 -21.51 -8.35
C GLU A 223 -22.58 -20.32 -7.92
N VAL A 224 -23.37 -19.79 -8.85
CA VAL A 224 -24.33 -18.71 -8.59
C VAL A 224 -25.72 -19.21 -8.94
N TRP A 225 -26.65 -19.09 -7.99
CA TRP A 225 -28.05 -19.43 -8.20
C TRP A 225 -28.78 -18.31 -8.95
N ASN A 226 -29.47 -18.67 -10.03
CA ASN A 226 -30.37 -17.78 -10.75
C ASN A 226 -31.80 -17.97 -10.26
N HIS A 227 -32.31 -16.97 -9.54
CA HIS A 227 -33.66 -17.00 -8.96
C HIS A 227 -34.79 -17.02 -10.01
N THR A 228 -34.53 -16.50 -11.22
CA THR A 228 -35.54 -16.41 -12.29
C THR A 228 -35.74 -17.75 -12.98
N THR A 229 -34.65 -18.45 -13.27
CA THR A 229 -34.68 -19.75 -13.97
C THR A 229 -34.70 -20.94 -13.03
N ASP A 230 -34.46 -20.72 -11.73
CA ASP A 230 -34.30 -21.77 -10.72
C ASP A 230 -33.19 -22.78 -11.11
N THR A 231 -32.03 -22.24 -11.53
CA THR A 231 -30.87 -23.02 -11.97
C THR A 231 -29.57 -22.47 -11.40
N ASN A 232 -28.56 -23.33 -11.23
CA ASN A 232 -27.21 -22.90 -10.85
C ASN A 232 -26.35 -22.66 -12.08
N ASP A 233 -25.59 -21.56 -12.08
CA ASP A 233 -24.57 -21.26 -13.07
C ASP A 233 -23.17 -21.48 -12.46
N ARG A 234 -22.43 -22.42 -13.04
CA ARG A 234 -21.06 -22.73 -12.60
C ARG A 234 -20.09 -21.68 -13.13
N LYS A 235 -19.41 -20.98 -12.21
CA LYS A 235 -18.42 -19.94 -12.51
C LYS A 235 -17.00 -20.48 -12.64
N MET A 236 -16.59 -21.41 -11.79
CA MET A 236 -15.19 -21.86 -11.76
C MET A 236 -15.03 -23.25 -11.12
N GLY A 237 -13.92 -23.95 -11.38
CA GLY A 237 -13.48 -25.13 -10.63
C GLY A 237 -13.02 -24.81 -9.19
N ALA A 238 -12.82 -25.84 -8.38
CA ALA A 238 -12.22 -25.71 -7.05
C ALA A 238 -10.75 -25.25 -7.09
N TYR A 239 -10.33 -24.61 -5.99
CA TYR A 239 -8.98 -24.16 -5.64
C TYR A 239 -8.42 -23.04 -6.52
N VAL A 240 -9.32 -22.24 -7.12
CA VAL A 240 -8.93 -21.14 -8.01
C VAL A 240 -8.97 -19.79 -7.31
N TYR A 241 -10.01 -19.51 -6.54
CA TYR A 241 -10.17 -18.29 -5.76
C TYR A 241 -11.11 -18.48 -4.58
N LEU A 242 -11.08 -17.54 -3.64
CA LEU A 242 -11.90 -17.57 -2.44
C LEU A 242 -13.25 -16.86 -2.65
N THR A 243 -14.31 -17.46 -2.12
CA THR A 243 -15.61 -16.81 -1.84
C THR A 243 -15.94 -16.98 -0.37
N GLY A 244 -16.75 -16.07 0.16
CA GLY A 244 -17.04 -16.06 1.58
C GLY A 244 -18.25 -15.21 1.91
N GLY A 245 -18.71 -15.39 3.14
CA GLY A 245 -19.88 -14.74 3.67
C GLY A 245 -20.33 -15.41 4.97
N THR A 246 -21.62 -15.37 5.23
CA THR A 246 -22.24 -15.99 6.39
C THR A 246 -22.66 -17.44 6.08
N PRO A 247 -22.65 -18.34 7.07
CA PRO A 247 -23.09 -19.72 6.86
C PRO A 247 -24.62 -19.85 6.84
N ILE A 248 -25.12 -21.04 6.51
CA ILE A 248 -26.51 -21.44 6.78
C ILE A 248 -26.79 -21.33 8.29
N SER A 249 -28.00 -20.88 8.64
CA SER A 249 -28.45 -20.62 10.01
C SER A 249 -29.92 -21.06 10.20
N PRO A 250 -30.30 -21.65 11.34
CA PRO A 250 -29.50 -21.86 12.55
C PRO A 250 -28.46 -22.98 12.44
N ILE A 251 -27.37 -22.83 13.19
CA ILE A 251 -26.34 -23.86 13.36
C ILE A 251 -26.63 -24.62 14.66
N ASN A 252 -26.67 -25.95 14.60
CA ASN A 252 -26.92 -26.81 15.75
C ASN A 252 -25.75 -27.78 15.95
N GLY A 253 -25.42 -28.10 17.21
CA GLY A 253 -24.48 -29.18 17.50
C GLY A 253 -25.11 -30.55 17.29
N TYR A 254 -24.32 -31.49 16.79
CA TYR A 254 -24.72 -32.86 16.53
C TYR A 254 -23.61 -33.84 16.94
N ASP A 255 -24.03 -34.96 17.51
CA ASP A 255 -23.19 -36.14 17.67
C ASP A 255 -23.68 -37.22 16.69
N TYR A 256 -22.81 -37.63 15.76
CA TYR A 256 -23.11 -38.68 14.78
C TYR A 256 -22.55 -40.05 15.22
N ASP A 257 -21.78 -40.11 16.31
CA ASP A 257 -21.14 -41.34 16.78
C ASP A 257 -22.12 -42.13 17.66
N THR A 258 -23.19 -42.63 17.03
CA THR A 258 -24.28 -43.39 17.66
C THR A 258 -23.87 -44.80 18.15
N ALA A 259 -22.58 -45.08 18.31
CA ALA A 259 -22.09 -46.38 18.75
C ALA A 259 -22.02 -46.54 20.29
N ASP A 260 -22.08 -45.45 21.07
CA ASP A 260 -22.03 -45.50 22.54
C ASP A 260 -23.36 -45.02 23.16
N ILE A 261 -24.42 -45.81 22.96
CA ILE A 261 -25.78 -45.52 23.45
C ILE A 261 -25.90 -45.71 24.98
N GLU A 262 -24.93 -46.36 25.62
CA GLU A 262 -25.05 -46.75 27.03
C GLU A 262 -24.77 -45.63 28.04
N ASN A 263 -24.22 -44.47 27.63
CA ASN A 263 -23.97 -43.35 28.54
C ASN A 263 -24.23 -41.96 27.92
N PRO A 264 -25.47 -41.44 27.98
CA PRO A 264 -25.85 -40.13 27.43
C PRO A 264 -25.13 -38.93 28.07
N SER A 265 -24.52 -39.11 29.24
CA SER A 265 -23.88 -38.03 30.02
C SER A 265 -22.47 -37.64 29.56
N THR A 266 -21.92 -38.34 28.57
CA THR A 266 -20.57 -38.10 28.01
C THR A 266 -20.58 -37.76 26.51
N GLN A 267 -21.74 -37.47 25.91
CA GLN A 267 -21.85 -37.10 24.49
C GLN A 267 -21.29 -35.70 24.25
N GLN A 268 -20.04 -35.65 23.77
CA GLN A 268 -19.41 -34.42 23.31
C GLN A 268 -19.59 -34.30 21.79
N GLY A 269 -20.29 -33.25 21.37
CA GLY A 269 -20.61 -32.98 19.97
C GLY A 269 -19.36 -32.73 19.15
N LYS A 270 -19.04 -33.68 18.28
CA LYS A 270 -17.95 -33.65 17.32
C LYS A 270 -18.23 -32.74 16.12
N TYR A 271 -19.51 -32.52 15.82
CA TYR A 271 -19.92 -31.85 14.59
C TYR A 271 -20.94 -30.76 14.88
N ILE A 272 -20.97 -29.77 14.01
CA ILE A 272 -22.08 -28.83 13.89
C ILE A 272 -22.67 -28.97 12.49
N VAL A 273 -23.99 -28.85 12.42
CA VAL A 273 -24.75 -28.93 11.17
C VAL A 273 -25.68 -27.73 11.09
N ALA A 274 -25.78 -27.16 9.90
CA ALA A 274 -26.80 -26.18 9.57
C ALA A 274 -27.61 -26.70 8.39
N GLU A 275 -28.93 -26.70 8.50
CA GLU A 275 -29.84 -27.23 7.49
C GLU A 275 -30.89 -26.18 7.11
N GLY A 276 -31.36 -26.23 5.87
CA GLY A 276 -32.48 -25.41 5.45
C GLY A 276 -32.87 -25.61 4.00
N ASN A 277 -34.05 -25.10 3.65
CA ASN A 277 -34.51 -25.08 2.27
C ASN A 277 -33.75 -24.02 1.48
N LEU A 278 -33.10 -24.42 0.40
CA LEU A 278 -32.19 -23.58 -0.37
C LEU A 278 -32.86 -22.33 -0.97
N PHE A 279 -34.09 -22.46 -1.47
CA PHE A 279 -34.86 -21.31 -1.99
C PHE A 279 -35.10 -20.27 -0.89
N SER A 280 -35.55 -20.71 0.29
CA SER A 280 -35.83 -19.81 1.43
C SER A 280 -34.56 -19.08 1.92
N LEU A 281 -33.41 -19.78 1.90
CA LEU A 281 -32.11 -19.24 2.30
C LEU A 281 -31.57 -18.20 1.31
N LEU A 282 -31.83 -18.37 0.00
CA LEU A 282 -31.32 -17.49 -1.04
C LEU A 282 -32.26 -16.31 -1.40
N THR A 283 -33.54 -16.35 -0.98
CA THR A 283 -34.57 -15.35 -1.35
C THR A 283 -34.89 -14.28 -0.29
N ASN A 284 -34.02 -14.05 0.70
CA ASN A 284 -34.27 -13.15 1.84
C ASN A 284 -35.49 -13.53 2.72
N GLU A 285 -36.17 -14.66 2.48
CA GLU A 285 -37.24 -15.14 3.35
C GLU A 285 -36.67 -15.60 4.70
N ASN A 286 -35.44 -16.16 4.71
CA ASN A 286 -34.70 -16.44 5.93
C ASN A 286 -33.67 -15.32 6.25
N ARG A 287 -34.01 -14.43 7.18
CA ARG A 287 -33.10 -13.35 7.64
C ARG A 287 -31.95 -13.84 8.52
N ALA A 288 -31.99 -15.07 9.04
CA ALA A 288 -31.02 -15.54 10.04
C ALA A 288 -29.63 -15.84 9.45
N SER A 289 -29.56 -16.16 8.15
CA SER A 289 -28.30 -16.43 7.46
C SER A 289 -27.60 -15.18 6.91
N GLY A 290 -28.19 -13.99 7.02
CA GLY A 290 -27.61 -12.75 6.51
C GLY A 290 -27.63 -12.63 4.97
N PRO A 291 -27.27 -11.45 4.43
CA PRO A 291 -27.44 -11.14 3.01
C PRO A 291 -26.39 -11.81 2.10
N LEU A 292 -25.22 -12.19 2.64
CA LEU A 292 -24.16 -12.91 1.93
C LEU A 292 -24.06 -14.38 2.38
N MET A 293 -25.20 -15.07 2.46
CA MET A 293 -25.22 -16.50 2.78
C MET A 293 -24.42 -17.30 1.74
N THR A 294 -23.64 -18.27 2.20
CA THR A 294 -22.91 -19.23 1.35
C THR A 294 -23.23 -20.66 1.77
N HIS A 295 -23.44 -21.54 0.78
CA HIS A 295 -23.56 -22.99 0.99
C HIS A 295 -22.29 -23.70 0.51
N THR A 296 -21.75 -24.61 1.34
CA THR A 296 -20.50 -25.32 1.06
C THR A 296 -20.69 -26.42 0.02
N LEU A 297 -19.70 -26.64 -0.85
CA LEU A 297 -19.69 -27.78 -1.78
C LEU A 297 -18.27 -28.41 -1.89
N LYS A 298 -18.07 -29.39 -2.80
CA LYS A 298 -16.84 -30.22 -2.94
C LYS A 298 -15.52 -29.49 -3.25
N GLY A 299 -14.80 -29.12 -2.21
CA GLY A 299 -13.53 -28.42 -2.30
C GLY A 299 -13.38 -27.37 -1.21
N ASP A 300 -14.49 -27.07 -0.51
CA ASP A 300 -14.45 -26.32 0.75
C ASP A 300 -13.98 -27.15 1.94
N SER A 301 -13.68 -28.44 1.76
CA SER A 301 -13.14 -29.30 2.81
C SER A 301 -11.91 -28.70 3.50
N GLY A 302 -11.95 -28.55 4.82
CA GLY A 302 -10.91 -27.91 5.62
C GLY A 302 -11.00 -26.39 5.71
N SER A 303 -11.90 -25.77 4.94
CA SER A 303 -12.11 -24.32 5.02
C SER A 303 -12.75 -23.90 6.35
N PRO A 304 -12.39 -22.73 6.89
CA PRO A 304 -12.74 -22.36 8.25
C PRO A 304 -14.18 -21.86 8.40
N LEU A 305 -14.74 -22.16 9.57
CA LEU A 305 -15.87 -21.44 10.15
C LEU A 305 -15.37 -20.66 11.37
N TYR A 306 -15.41 -19.34 11.26
CA TYR A 306 -15.10 -18.42 12.34
C TYR A 306 -16.34 -18.13 13.17
N ALA A 307 -16.16 -17.98 14.48
CA ALA A 307 -17.21 -17.53 15.40
C ALA A 307 -16.75 -16.30 16.19
N TYR A 308 -17.64 -15.32 16.35
CA TYR A 308 -17.39 -14.12 17.15
C TYR A 308 -17.80 -14.38 18.60
N ASN A 309 -16.84 -14.33 19.51
CA ASN A 309 -17.10 -14.40 20.94
C ASN A 309 -17.41 -12.99 21.47
N SER A 310 -18.68 -12.73 21.76
CA SER A 310 -19.14 -11.41 22.24
C SER A 310 -18.62 -11.05 23.62
N SER A 311 -18.18 -12.03 24.43
CA SER A 311 -17.64 -11.80 25.77
C SER A 311 -16.20 -11.30 25.72
N THR A 312 -15.42 -11.72 24.71
CA THR A 312 -14.02 -11.29 24.53
C THR A 312 -13.84 -10.24 23.43
N GLY A 313 -14.86 -10.07 22.58
CA GLY A 313 -14.81 -9.19 21.41
C GLY A 313 -13.91 -9.71 20.29
N ARG A 314 -13.63 -11.02 20.26
CA ARG A 314 -12.66 -11.64 19.33
C ARG A 314 -13.30 -12.71 18.45
N TRP A 315 -12.77 -12.82 17.23
CA TRP A 315 -13.04 -13.93 16.33
C TRP A 315 -12.12 -15.11 16.65
N VAL A 316 -12.68 -16.31 16.69
CA VAL A 316 -11.94 -17.57 16.86
C VAL A 316 -12.24 -18.52 15.70
N LEU A 317 -11.29 -19.40 15.37
CA LEU A 317 -11.58 -20.55 14.51
C LEU A 317 -12.40 -21.56 15.30
N PHE A 318 -13.68 -21.68 14.97
CA PHE A 318 -14.61 -22.48 15.74
C PHE A 318 -14.72 -23.91 15.20
N ALA A 319 -14.74 -24.06 13.88
CA ALA A 319 -14.87 -25.34 13.20
C ALA A 319 -14.26 -25.32 11.79
N LEU A 320 -14.15 -26.48 11.16
CA LEU A 320 -13.60 -26.71 9.83
C LEU A 320 -14.61 -27.45 8.97
N THR A 321 -14.80 -27.01 7.73
CA THR A 321 -15.81 -27.59 6.84
C THR A 321 -15.46 -29.03 6.52
N GLN A 322 -16.37 -29.94 6.81
CA GLN A 322 -16.25 -31.35 6.45
C GLN A 322 -16.90 -31.61 5.08
N GLY A 323 -18.04 -30.99 4.81
CA GLY A 323 -18.73 -31.06 3.53
C GLY A 323 -20.18 -30.60 3.59
N GLY A 324 -20.79 -30.44 2.42
CA GLY A 324 -22.21 -30.10 2.24
C GLY A 324 -23.01 -31.22 1.56
N LYS A 325 -24.33 -31.23 1.76
CA LYS A 325 -25.30 -32.11 1.08
C LYS A 325 -26.46 -31.30 0.52
N GLY A 326 -27.19 -31.90 -0.43
CA GLY A 326 -28.45 -31.36 -0.97
C GLY A 326 -28.35 -30.75 -2.37
N CYS A 327 -27.14 -30.60 -2.91
CA CYS A 327 -26.89 -30.05 -4.24
C CYS A 327 -25.81 -30.83 -5.03
N THR A 328 -26.10 -31.22 -6.28
CA THR A 328 -25.14 -31.89 -7.19
C THR A 328 -25.18 -31.26 -8.59
N THR A 329 -24.17 -31.60 -9.40
CA THR A 329 -23.68 -30.90 -10.61
C THR A 329 -24.61 -30.81 -11.80
N GLU A 330 -25.82 -31.37 -11.72
CA GLU A 330 -26.77 -31.39 -12.84
C GLU A 330 -28.17 -30.86 -12.49
N HIS A 331 -28.63 -30.93 -11.23
CA HIS A 331 -29.93 -30.38 -10.81
C HIS A 331 -29.97 -30.05 -9.31
N CYS A 332 -29.96 -28.76 -8.96
CA CYS A 332 -30.57 -28.27 -7.71
C CYS A 332 -31.89 -27.59 -8.09
N SER A 333 -33.04 -28.26 -7.93
CA SER A 333 -34.33 -27.57 -8.01
C SER A 333 -34.54 -26.85 -6.68
N THR A 334 -34.22 -25.55 -6.60
CA THR A 334 -34.06 -24.90 -5.28
C THR A 334 -35.36 -24.83 -4.49
N ARG A 335 -36.52 -24.88 -5.15
CA ARG A 335 -37.84 -24.92 -4.47
C ARG A 335 -38.02 -26.14 -3.55
N ASN A 336 -37.37 -27.28 -3.82
CA ASN A 336 -37.56 -28.55 -3.09
C ASN A 336 -36.26 -29.17 -2.55
N SER A 337 -35.13 -28.46 -2.59
CA SER A 337 -33.84 -28.97 -2.12
C SER A 337 -33.56 -28.50 -0.70
N ASP A 338 -33.60 -29.43 0.25
CA ASP A 338 -33.01 -29.23 1.58
C ASP A 338 -31.50 -29.40 1.47
N VAL A 339 -30.76 -28.39 1.90
CA VAL A 339 -29.31 -28.38 1.94
C VAL A 339 -28.83 -28.45 3.38
N SER A 340 -27.68 -29.08 3.58
CA SER A 340 -27.02 -29.13 4.88
C SER A 340 -25.53 -28.87 4.74
N ASP A 341 -24.97 -28.02 5.58
CA ASP A 341 -23.54 -27.87 5.75
C ASP A 341 -23.09 -28.51 7.05
N ARG A 342 -21.95 -29.21 7.04
CA ARG A 342 -21.39 -29.88 8.20
C ARG A 342 -19.95 -29.43 8.44
N TRP A 343 -19.65 -29.13 9.70
CA TRP A 343 -18.30 -28.78 10.15
C TRP A 343 -17.84 -29.67 11.30
N THR A 344 -16.55 -29.97 11.30
CA THR A 344 -15.78 -30.58 12.40
C THR A 344 -15.38 -29.49 13.38
N VAL A 345 -15.80 -29.58 14.65
CA VAL A 345 -15.49 -28.58 15.68
C VAL A 345 -13.99 -28.60 16.01
N ILE A 346 -13.38 -27.47 16.41
CA ILE A 346 -12.00 -27.52 16.88
C ILE A 346 -11.89 -28.38 18.15
N ASP A 347 -10.94 -29.31 18.15
CA ASP A 347 -10.67 -30.19 19.29
C ASP A 347 -9.44 -29.72 20.08
N SER A 348 -9.69 -29.01 21.18
CA SER A 348 -8.61 -28.54 22.07
C SER A 348 -7.89 -29.68 22.79
N GLU A 349 -8.54 -30.85 22.99
CA GLU A 349 -7.91 -32.02 23.59
C GLU A 349 -6.85 -32.57 22.64
N PHE A 350 -7.21 -32.77 21.37
CA PHE A 350 -6.28 -33.22 20.34
C PHE A 350 -5.12 -32.25 20.12
N ILE A 351 -5.41 -30.96 20.04
CA ILE A 351 -4.38 -29.92 19.98
C ILE A 351 -3.41 -30.05 21.16
N ASN A 352 -3.92 -30.19 22.38
CA ASN A 352 -3.09 -30.29 23.58
C ASN A 352 -2.21 -31.55 23.53
N LYS A 353 -2.72 -32.73 23.17
CA LYS A 353 -1.88 -33.94 23.13
C LYS A 353 -0.84 -33.89 22.01
N VAL A 354 -1.20 -33.43 20.82
CA VAL A 354 -0.22 -33.26 19.73
C VAL A 354 0.92 -32.35 20.15
N THR A 355 0.64 -31.29 20.91
CA THR A 355 1.65 -30.28 21.28
C THR A 355 2.40 -30.59 22.58
N THR A 356 1.89 -31.48 23.44
CA THR A 356 2.49 -31.76 24.76
C THR A 356 2.89 -33.22 24.99
N GLU A 357 2.36 -34.17 24.21
CA GLU A 357 2.62 -35.61 24.38
C GLU A 357 3.44 -36.20 23.22
N LYS A 358 3.25 -35.72 21.97
CA LYS A 358 4.08 -36.15 20.83
C LYS A 358 5.53 -35.78 21.09
N GLU A 359 6.40 -36.78 21.19
CA GLU A 359 7.78 -36.61 21.65
C GLU A 359 8.55 -35.50 20.92
N SER A 360 8.44 -35.44 19.59
CA SER A 360 9.12 -34.43 18.76
C SER A 360 8.58 -33.00 18.93
N HIS A 361 7.38 -32.83 19.49
CA HIS A 361 6.78 -31.53 19.75
C HIS A 361 6.94 -31.08 21.21
N ARG A 362 7.38 -31.98 22.10
CA ARG A 362 7.56 -31.65 23.52
C ARG A 362 8.67 -30.61 23.67
N PRO A 363 8.37 -29.44 24.25
CA PRO A 363 9.38 -28.42 24.46
C PRO A 363 10.41 -28.88 25.48
N VAL A 364 11.68 -28.59 25.21
CA VAL A 364 12.79 -28.82 26.13
C VAL A 364 13.12 -27.50 26.82
N LEU A 365 12.94 -27.44 28.14
CA LEU A 365 13.31 -26.28 28.93
C LEU A 365 14.75 -26.41 29.41
N LEU A 366 15.59 -25.44 29.02
CA LEU A 366 16.94 -25.28 29.54
C LEU A 366 16.89 -24.30 30.72
N THR A 367 17.11 -24.82 31.92
CA THR A 367 17.13 -24.05 33.17
C THR A 367 18.55 -23.89 33.70
N ASN A 368 18.81 -22.79 34.40
CA ASN A 368 20.08 -22.59 35.11
C ASN A 368 20.16 -23.52 36.35
N LEU A 369 20.82 -24.68 36.20
CA LEU A 369 21.02 -25.67 37.27
C LEU A 369 22.43 -25.60 37.89
N GLY A 370 23.01 -24.40 37.98
CA GLY A 370 24.35 -24.18 38.57
C GLY A 370 25.45 -23.83 37.57
N GLY A 371 25.12 -23.68 36.28
CA GLY A 371 25.99 -23.14 35.24
C GLY A 371 25.18 -22.29 34.25
N SER A 372 25.68 -21.10 33.92
CA SER A 372 25.04 -20.19 32.95
C SER A 372 25.52 -20.39 31.51
N ASN A 373 26.50 -21.27 31.30
CA ASN A 373 27.15 -21.47 30.02
C ASN A 373 27.02 -22.93 29.56
N TYR A 374 26.36 -23.14 28.43
CA TYR A 374 26.10 -24.45 27.85
C TYR A 374 26.85 -24.60 26.53
N HIS A 375 27.37 -25.80 26.30
CA HIS A 375 27.93 -26.27 25.05
C HIS A 375 26.90 -27.17 24.36
N TRP A 376 26.60 -26.87 23.09
CA TRP A 376 25.63 -27.61 22.28
C TRP A 376 26.36 -28.42 21.21
N TYR A 377 26.32 -29.74 21.37
CA TYR A 377 26.92 -30.71 20.46
C TYR A 377 25.82 -31.46 19.69
N SER A 378 25.98 -31.59 18.37
CA SER A 378 25.21 -32.56 17.59
C SER A 378 25.86 -33.94 17.74
N ASN A 379 25.07 -35.01 17.79
CA ASN A 379 25.63 -36.37 17.75
C ASN A 379 25.64 -36.85 16.29
N PRO A 380 26.77 -36.76 15.56
CA PRO A 380 26.83 -37.17 14.16
C PRO A 380 26.68 -38.69 13.97
N TYR A 381 26.74 -39.47 15.05
CA TYR A 381 26.55 -40.92 15.04
C TYR A 381 25.15 -41.36 15.48
N SER A 382 24.25 -40.41 15.77
CA SER A 382 22.87 -40.73 16.13
C SER A 382 22.03 -41.00 14.88
N GLU A 383 21.55 -42.23 14.73
CA GLU A 383 20.52 -42.58 13.74
C GLU A 383 19.13 -41.98 14.06
N ALA A 384 19.01 -41.19 15.15
CA ALA A 384 17.74 -40.64 15.64
C ALA A 384 17.73 -39.10 15.73
N GLY A 385 18.74 -38.42 15.15
CA GLY A 385 18.82 -36.95 15.15
C GLY A 385 18.91 -36.34 16.56
N LEU A 386 19.86 -36.79 17.39
CA LEU A 386 19.98 -36.34 18.78
C LEU A 386 21.13 -35.34 18.98
N SER A 387 20.91 -34.35 19.84
CA SER A 387 21.92 -33.37 20.30
C SER A 387 21.90 -33.25 21.83
N TYR A 388 22.94 -32.65 22.39
CA TYR A 388 23.08 -32.49 23.84
C TYR A 388 23.53 -31.09 24.22
N LEU A 389 22.90 -30.52 25.25
CA LEU A 389 23.32 -29.28 25.90
C LEU A 389 23.90 -29.59 27.29
N THR A 390 25.17 -29.26 27.50
CA THR A 390 25.88 -29.55 28.76
C THR A 390 26.72 -28.36 29.23
N THR A 391 26.91 -28.22 30.54
CA THR A 391 27.80 -27.21 31.13
C THR A 391 29.27 -27.64 31.12
N GLU A 392 29.54 -28.91 30.85
CA GLU A 392 30.89 -29.46 30.78
C GLU A 392 31.40 -29.45 29.34
N ARG A 393 32.65 -29.01 29.13
CA ARG A 393 33.25 -29.01 27.80
C ARG A 393 33.81 -30.40 27.49
N GLY A 394 33.13 -31.17 26.64
CA GLY A 394 33.58 -32.48 26.19
C GLY A 394 34.62 -32.40 25.07
N TYR A 395 35.44 -33.44 24.93
CA TYR A 395 36.25 -33.67 23.73
C TYR A 395 35.37 -34.30 22.64
N TYR A 396 35.65 -34.02 21.36
CA TYR A 396 34.85 -34.46 20.21
C TYR A 396 34.46 -35.96 20.31
N GLY A 397 33.18 -36.25 20.52
CA GLY A 397 32.63 -37.62 20.64
C GLY A 397 32.49 -38.20 22.06
N ASP A 398 32.92 -37.47 23.11
CA ASP A 398 32.74 -37.89 24.51
C ASP A 398 31.49 -37.23 25.10
N PHE A 399 30.37 -37.94 25.06
CA PHE A 399 29.06 -37.46 25.51
C PHE A 399 28.95 -37.59 27.03
N VAL A 400 29.57 -36.67 27.76
CA VAL A 400 29.37 -36.54 29.21
C VAL A 400 28.01 -35.88 29.43
N GLY A 401 27.21 -36.40 30.37
CA GLY A 401 25.79 -36.09 30.58
C GLY A 401 25.37 -34.63 30.33
N GLY A 402 24.15 -34.46 29.82
CA GLY A 402 23.57 -33.17 29.47
C GLY A 402 22.08 -33.29 29.17
N THR A 403 21.43 -32.16 28.90
CA THR A 403 20.01 -32.13 28.50
C THR A 403 19.91 -32.59 27.04
N PRO A 404 19.28 -33.73 26.73
CA PRO A 404 19.08 -34.17 25.36
C PRO A 404 18.07 -33.28 24.65
N LEU A 405 18.30 -33.00 23.38
CA LEU A 405 17.41 -32.26 22.50
C LEU A 405 17.40 -32.90 21.12
N LYS A 406 16.24 -33.27 20.62
CA LYS A 406 16.12 -33.79 19.25
C LYS A 406 16.25 -32.66 18.23
N ILE A 407 17.00 -32.94 17.18
CA ILE A 407 17.26 -32.11 16.02
C ILE A 407 16.85 -32.89 14.76
N THR A 408 17.17 -32.41 13.56
CA THR A 408 16.83 -33.14 12.32
C THR A 408 17.40 -34.56 12.33
N ASP A 409 16.59 -35.54 11.92
CA ASP A 409 17.00 -36.93 11.78
C ASP A 409 17.48 -37.21 10.35
N ASP A 410 18.78 -37.02 10.12
CA ASP A 410 19.35 -37.10 8.77
C ASP A 410 19.24 -38.48 8.11
N SER A 411 19.09 -39.54 8.91
CA SER A 411 18.93 -40.92 8.41
C SER A 411 17.66 -41.07 7.55
N ARG A 412 16.68 -40.20 7.75
CA ARG A 412 15.38 -40.20 7.05
C ARG A 412 15.39 -39.45 5.72
N TYR A 413 16.48 -38.74 5.35
CA TYR A 413 16.54 -38.03 4.06
C TYR A 413 16.71 -38.94 2.83
N SER A 414 17.05 -40.22 3.03
CA SER A 414 17.33 -41.14 1.91
C SER A 414 16.10 -41.54 1.08
N ASP A 415 14.89 -41.27 1.59
CA ASP A 415 13.62 -41.40 0.87
C ASP A 415 13.02 -40.02 0.63
N ALA A 416 12.67 -39.69 -0.62
CA ALA A 416 12.04 -38.43 -0.98
C ALA A 416 10.72 -38.17 -0.21
N ASP A 417 10.02 -39.23 0.20
CA ASP A 417 8.79 -39.18 0.99
C ASP A 417 9.02 -38.99 2.51
N LYS A 418 10.24 -39.24 3.02
CA LYS A 418 10.57 -39.19 4.47
C LYS A 418 11.24 -37.88 4.92
N GLY A 419 11.46 -36.96 3.99
CA GLY A 419 12.08 -35.66 4.28
C GLY A 419 11.30 -34.80 5.28
N ALA A 420 9.96 -34.87 5.28
CA ALA A 420 9.12 -34.16 6.26
C ALA A 420 9.29 -34.75 7.67
N ALA A 421 9.30 -36.08 7.78
CA ALA A 421 9.52 -36.78 9.05
C ALA A 421 10.93 -36.54 9.63
N ALA A 422 11.94 -36.30 8.78
CA ALA A 422 13.30 -35.93 9.21
C ALA A 422 13.31 -34.61 9.98
N ILE A 423 12.66 -33.58 9.44
CA ILE A 423 12.63 -32.25 10.05
C ILE A 423 11.63 -32.15 11.21
N ASP A 424 10.53 -32.92 11.22
CA ASP A 424 9.60 -32.94 12.34
C ASP A 424 10.24 -33.42 13.65
N ASN A 425 11.29 -34.25 13.58
CA ASN A 425 12.00 -34.78 14.74
C ASN A 425 12.53 -33.66 15.68
N GLY A 426 12.80 -32.48 15.12
CA GLY A 426 13.29 -31.31 15.84
C GLY A 426 12.34 -30.79 16.92
N GLN A 427 12.84 -30.72 18.15
CA GLN A 427 12.13 -30.20 19.32
C GLN A 427 12.38 -28.70 19.52
N ASP A 428 11.42 -28.01 20.15
CA ASP A 428 11.56 -26.63 20.56
C ASP A 428 12.44 -26.51 21.82
N LEU A 429 13.34 -25.52 21.85
CA LEU A 429 14.23 -25.23 22.97
C LEU A 429 13.82 -23.92 23.66
N TYR A 430 13.44 -24.00 24.93
CA TYR A 430 13.10 -22.84 25.77
C TYR A 430 14.28 -22.47 26.65
N LEU A 431 14.73 -21.22 26.56
CA LEU A 431 15.84 -20.68 27.34
C LEU A 431 15.30 -19.93 28.56
N SER A 432 15.91 -20.18 29.71
CA SER A 432 15.73 -19.34 30.90
C SER A 432 16.63 -18.09 30.85
N ASP A 433 16.29 -17.10 31.67
CA ASP A 433 17.08 -15.88 31.84
C ASP A 433 18.54 -16.15 32.26
N GLY A 434 19.47 -15.36 31.72
CA GLY A 434 20.90 -15.38 32.03
C GLY A 434 21.72 -16.48 31.36
N LEU A 435 21.14 -17.26 30.45
CA LEU A 435 21.83 -18.38 29.80
C LEU A 435 22.68 -17.94 28.60
N THR A 436 23.77 -18.69 28.37
CA THR A 436 24.58 -18.64 27.15
C THR A 436 24.67 -20.05 26.57
N VAL A 437 24.33 -20.20 25.29
CA VAL A 437 24.41 -21.47 24.55
C VAL A 437 25.43 -21.31 23.43
N ASN A 438 26.52 -22.08 23.48
CA ASN A 438 27.56 -22.08 22.45
C ASN A 438 27.41 -23.31 21.57
N LEU A 439 27.21 -23.10 20.28
CA LEU A 439 27.26 -24.15 19.29
C LEU A 439 28.71 -24.58 19.09
N GLU A 440 28.99 -25.84 19.45
CA GLU A 440 30.30 -26.47 19.23
C GLU A 440 30.37 -27.15 17.85
N GLN A 441 29.22 -27.37 17.22
CA GLN A 441 29.06 -27.90 15.86
C GLN A 441 27.89 -27.20 15.14
N PRO A 442 27.75 -27.38 13.80
CA PRO A 442 26.53 -27.00 13.10
C PRO A 442 25.31 -27.73 13.67
N ILE A 443 24.20 -26.99 13.85
CA ILE A 443 22.93 -27.49 14.37
C ILE A 443 21.84 -27.25 13.34
N ASP A 444 21.28 -28.34 12.81
CA ASP A 444 20.03 -28.31 12.07
C ASP A 444 18.91 -28.83 12.98
N GLN A 445 18.18 -27.92 13.63
CA GLN A 445 17.10 -28.22 14.59
C GLN A 445 15.77 -28.61 13.93
N GLY A 446 15.71 -28.85 12.61
CA GLY A 446 14.48 -29.29 11.96
C GLY A 446 13.37 -28.24 12.02
N ALA A 447 12.16 -28.68 12.35
CA ALA A 447 11.02 -27.82 12.65
C ALA A 447 11.03 -27.32 14.11
N GLY A 448 12.08 -27.58 14.89
CA GLY A 448 12.28 -27.04 16.23
C GLY A 448 12.78 -25.60 16.20
N GLY A 449 12.30 -24.77 17.12
CA GLY A 449 12.68 -23.36 17.30
C GLY A 449 13.38 -23.07 18.63
N ILE A 450 13.83 -21.82 18.79
CA ILE A 450 14.40 -21.32 20.05
C ILE A 450 13.47 -20.24 20.62
N TYR A 451 13.15 -20.34 21.92
CA TYR A 451 12.22 -19.47 22.60
C TYR A 451 12.87 -18.86 23.84
N LEU A 452 12.80 -17.55 23.97
CA LEU A 452 13.13 -16.81 25.19
C LEU A 452 11.89 -16.02 25.58
N THR A 453 11.19 -16.40 26.64
CA THR A 453 9.90 -15.79 27.00
C THR A 453 10.05 -14.54 27.87
N TYR A 454 11.13 -14.44 28.65
CA TYR A 454 11.48 -13.30 29.50
C TYR A 454 13.00 -13.25 29.71
N GLY A 455 13.52 -12.10 30.14
CA GLY A 455 14.93 -11.95 30.51
C GLY A 455 15.88 -11.80 29.32
N GLU A 456 17.17 -12.05 29.55
CA GLU A 456 18.22 -11.96 28.56
C GLU A 456 18.96 -13.30 28.40
N ALA A 457 19.23 -13.69 27.15
CA ALA A 457 20.05 -14.88 26.86
C ALA A 457 20.97 -14.63 25.66
N ASN A 458 21.98 -15.49 25.52
CA ASN A 458 22.98 -15.44 24.47
C ASN A 458 23.02 -16.77 23.71
N VAL A 459 23.04 -16.70 22.38
CA VAL A 459 23.31 -17.86 21.52
C VAL A 459 24.51 -17.51 20.65
N THR A 460 25.57 -18.30 20.79
CA THR A 460 26.89 -18.05 20.22
C THR A 460 27.40 -19.30 19.50
N ALA A 461 28.47 -19.14 18.72
CA ALA A 461 29.15 -20.23 18.03
C ALA A 461 30.64 -20.19 18.39
N THR A 462 31.27 -21.35 18.60
CA THR A 462 32.70 -21.41 18.95
C THR A 462 33.63 -21.17 17.76
N ASN A 463 33.11 -21.25 16.53
CA ASN A 463 33.79 -20.88 15.30
C ASN A 463 32.78 -20.50 14.21
N ASP A 464 33.26 -19.95 13.09
CA ASP A 464 32.43 -19.45 11.99
C ASP A 464 31.73 -20.54 11.15
N TYR A 465 32.15 -21.81 11.26
CA TYR A 465 31.51 -22.93 10.57
C TYR A 465 30.26 -23.44 11.30
N ASN A 466 30.17 -23.17 12.61
CA ASN A 466 29.06 -23.60 13.44
C ASN A 466 27.85 -22.69 13.18
N THR A 467 26.90 -23.23 12.42
CA THR A 467 25.69 -22.54 11.98
C THR A 467 24.46 -23.13 12.63
N TRP A 468 23.35 -22.38 12.62
CA TRP A 468 22.07 -22.83 13.12
C TRP A 468 20.98 -22.69 12.06
N VAL A 469 20.15 -23.72 11.94
CA VAL A 469 18.92 -23.76 11.13
C VAL A 469 17.80 -24.35 11.98
N GLY A 470 16.61 -23.74 11.95
CA GLY A 470 15.44 -24.21 12.68
C GLY A 470 14.17 -23.49 12.23
N SER A 471 13.05 -23.71 12.94
CA SER A 471 11.76 -23.11 12.56
C SER A 471 11.72 -21.58 12.75
N GLY A 472 12.48 -21.07 13.72
CA GLY A 472 12.60 -19.65 14.01
C GLY A 472 12.99 -19.37 15.46
N VAL A 473 13.00 -18.09 15.79
CA VAL A 473 13.29 -17.56 17.12
C VAL A 473 12.10 -16.74 17.61
N TYR A 474 11.65 -17.03 18.82
CA TYR A 474 10.65 -16.24 19.54
C TYR A 474 11.31 -15.51 20.72
N VAL A 475 11.13 -14.19 20.78
CA VAL A 475 11.60 -13.37 21.92
C VAL A 475 10.42 -12.65 22.53
N GLY A 476 10.06 -13.03 23.75
CA GLY A 476 8.90 -12.52 24.48
C GLY A 476 9.05 -11.06 24.90
N GLU A 477 7.96 -10.50 25.42
CA GLU A 477 7.90 -9.10 25.79
C GLU A 477 8.97 -8.73 26.82
N ASN A 478 9.65 -7.60 26.61
CA ASN A 478 10.77 -7.12 27.43
C ASN A 478 11.99 -8.07 27.49
N ALA A 479 11.99 -9.18 26.74
CA ALA A 479 13.13 -10.08 26.65
C ALA A 479 14.12 -9.63 25.56
N ARG A 480 15.38 -10.04 25.70
CA ARG A 480 16.45 -9.76 24.74
C ARG A 480 17.28 -11.01 24.45
N LEU A 481 17.34 -11.42 23.19
CA LEU A 481 18.24 -12.49 22.76
C LEU A 481 19.42 -11.90 21.99
N ASN A 482 20.64 -12.07 22.50
CA ASN A 482 21.85 -11.75 21.76
C ASN A 482 22.22 -12.94 20.86
N TRP A 483 22.25 -12.70 19.56
CA TRP A 483 22.41 -13.70 18.52
C TRP A 483 23.73 -13.51 17.79
N ARG A 484 24.65 -14.46 17.99
CA ARG A 484 26.00 -14.47 17.41
C ARG A 484 26.28 -15.71 16.58
N VAL A 485 25.23 -16.26 15.97
CA VAL A 485 25.29 -17.46 15.14
C VAL A 485 24.87 -17.13 13.70
N LYS A 486 25.43 -17.85 12.74
CA LYS A 486 25.17 -17.68 11.30
C LYS A 486 24.22 -18.77 10.79
N GLN A 487 23.56 -18.50 9.67
CA GLN A 487 22.92 -19.51 8.83
C GLN A 487 23.93 -20.05 7.80
N PRO A 488 23.81 -21.31 7.36
CA PRO A 488 24.66 -21.89 6.33
C PRO A 488 24.41 -21.24 4.97
N GLU A 489 25.39 -21.35 4.07
CA GLU A 489 25.31 -20.84 2.70
C GLU A 489 24.27 -21.57 1.84
N ILE A 490 24.14 -22.88 2.04
CA ILE A 490 23.16 -23.74 1.36
C ILE A 490 22.16 -24.21 2.43
N ALA A 491 20.86 -23.99 2.19
CA ALA A 491 19.81 -24.48 3.05
C ALA A 491 19.63 -26.01 2.97
N ARG A 492 18.60 -26.54 3.63
CA ARG A 492 18.25 -27.97 3.55
C ARG A 492 17.96 -28.38 2.10
N LYS A 493 18.35 -29.61 1.72
CA LYS A 493 18.07 -30.20 0.38
C LYS A 493 16.59 -30.21 -0.02
N LEU A 494 15.68 -30.10 0.95
CA LEU A 494 14.24 -30.19 0.73
C LEU A 494 13.55 -28.84 0.46
N GLU A 495 14.22 -27.70 0.61
CA GLU A 495 13.61 -26.38 0.31
C GLU A 495 13.46 -26.10 -1.20
N GLY A 496 13.28 -27.15 -2.02
CA GLY A 496 12.83 -27.06 -3.41
C GLY A 496 13.92 -26.86 -4.46
N GLY A 497 15.20 -27.06 -4.12
CA GLY A 497 16.32 -26.96 -5.05
C GLY A 497 17.16 -28.22 -5.09
N ASN A 498 17.53 -28.67 -6.28
CA ASN A 498 18.53 -29.73 -6.44
C ASN A 498 19.89 -29.18 -5.96
N ALA A 499 20.54 -29.80 -4.99
CA ALA A 499 21.80 -29.30 -4.41
C ALA A 499 22.92 -29.17 -5.47
N ASP A 500 22.82 -29.90 -6.58
CA ASP A 500 23.75 -29.84 -7.71
C ASP A 500 23.57 -28.59 -8.61
N GLU A 501 22.49 -27.82 -8.43
CA GLU A 501 22.23 -26.56 -9.16
C GLU A 501 22.86 -25.32 -8.50
N CYS A 502 23.52 -25.49 -7.34
CA CYS A 502 24.22 -24.43 -6.59
C CYS A 502 25.48 -23.85 -7.28
N ASN A 503 25.72 -24.15 -8.55
CA ASN A 503 26.83 -23.60 -9.34
C ASN A 503 26.51 -22.23 -9.99
N ASN A 504 25.28 -21.74 -9.84
CA ASN A 504 24.84 -20.43 -10.31
C ASN A 504 24.31 -19.63 -9.10
N GLU A 505 24.89 -18.46 -8.81
CA GLU A 505 24.55 -17.59 -7.66
C GLU A 505 23.05 -17.23 -7.55
N ASN A 506 22.26 -17.48 -8.60
CA ASN A 506 20.83 -17.17 -8.69
C ASN A 506 19.88 -18.34 -8.32
N LEU A 507 20.39 -19.53 -7.98
CA LEU A 507 19.57 -20.73 -7.69
C LEU A 507 19.79 -21.33 -6.29
N CYS A 508 20.70 -20.79 -5.48
CA CYS A 508 20.91 -21.28 -4.12
C CYS A 508 19.73 -20.92 -3.21
N VAL A 509 19.02 -21.94 -2.71
CA VAL A 509 18.05 -21.75 -1.63
C VAL A 509 18.84 -21.52 -0.34
N ARG A 510 18.68 -20.33 0.26
CA ARG A 510 19.34 -19.92 1.50
C ARG A 510 18.32 -19.98 2.64
N ASP A 511 18.77 -20.37 3.83
CA ASP A 511 17.90 -20.40 4.99
C ASP A 511 17.37 -18.99 5.31
N ILE A 512 16.10 -18.91 5.70
CA ILE A 512 15.48 -17.67 6.17
C ILE A 512 15.11 -17.86 7.65
N LEU A 513 15.77 -17.10 8.52
CA LEU A 513 15.45 -17.04 9.94
C LEU A 513 14.10 -16.36 10.15
N SER A 514 13.16 -17.03 10.81
CA SER A 514 11.89 -16.41 11.22
C SER A 514 12.05 -15.79 12.62
N LYS A 515 11.69 -14.51 12.80
CA LYS A 515 11.67 -13.83 14.11
C LYS A 515 10.25 -13.42 14.51
N LEU A 516 9.83 -13.85 15.69
CA LEU A 516 8.54 -13.53 16.34
C LEU A 516 8.71 -13.09 17.81
N GLY A 517 7.59 -12.72 18.45
CA GLY A 517 7.52 -12.18 19.80
C GLY A 517 7.93 -10.71 19.88
N SER A 518 7.33 -9.96 20.80
CA SER A 518 7.46 -8.50 20.90
C SER A 518 8.81 -8.01 21.45
N GLY A 519 9.67 -8.90 21.93
CA GLY A 519 11.01 -8.55 22.42
C GLY A 519 12.06 -8.39 21.32
N THR A 520 13.31 -8.22 21.77
CA THR A 520 14.43 -7.81 20.92
C THR A 520 15.36 -8.96 20.56
N LEU A 521 15.59 -9.19 19.27
CA LEU A 521 16.71 -10.00 18.76
C LEU A 521 17.87 -9.07 18.40
N ASN A 522 18.98 -9.18 19.11
CA ASN A 522 20.18 -8.39 18.87
C ASN A 522 21.20 -9.23 18.08
N VAL A 523 21.33 -8.99 16.79
CA VAL A 523 22.25 -9.72 15.90
C VAL A 523 23.61 -9.05 15.96
N ASN A 524 24.56 -9.67 16.66
CA ASN A 524 25.88 -9.10 16.93
C ASN A 524 27.02 -10.13 16.83
N GLY A 525 26.92 -11.04 15.86
CA GLY A 525 28.01 -11.95 15.49
C GLY A 525 29.12 -11.26 14.69
N ASN A 526 30.03 -12.04 14.10
CA ASN A 526 31.14 -11.53 13.29
C ASN A 526 31.07 -12.07 11.87
N GLY A 527 31.60 -11.35 10.87
CA GLY A 527 31.77 -11.88 9.52
C GLY A 527 30.50 -11.95 8.69
N ILE A 528 30.55 -12.74 7.61
CA ILE A 528 29.44 -12.92 6.69
C ILE A 528 28.47 -13.98 7.20
N ASN A 529 27.21 -13.60 7.41
CA ASN A 529 26.10 -14.53 7.52
C ASN A 529 25.38 -14.66 6.17
N HIS A 530 25.29 -15.87 5.63
CA HIS A 530 24.74 -16.11 4.30
C HIS A 530 23.20 -16.15 4.28
N GLY A 531 22.52 -16.41 5.40
CA GLY A 531 21.06 -16.54 5.46
C GLY A 531 20.31 -15.22 5.32
N GLY A 532 19.00 -15.31 5.09
CA GLY A 532 18.07 -14.19 5.18
C GLY A 532 17.32 -14.17 6.52
N ILE A 533 16.54 -13.12 6.74
CA ILE A 533 15.63 -13.03 7.90
C ILE A 533 14.26 -12.50 7.48
N SER A 534 13.20 -13.10 8.01
CA SER A 534 11.83 -12.59 7.95
C SER A 534 11.41 -12.17 9.36
N VAL A 535 11.07 -10.89 9.52
CA VAL A 535 10.77 -10.27 10.82
C VAL A 535 9.27 -10.02 10.89
N GLY A 536 8.59 -10.86 11.68
CA GLY A 536 7.15 -10.77 11.89
C GLY A 536 6.77 -9.93 13.10
N ASP A 537 7.59 -9.89 14.15
CA ASP A 537 7.21 -9.21 15.41
C ASP A 537 8.42 -8.74 16.22
N GLY A 538 8.20 -7.75 17.08
CA GLY A 538 9.20 -7.17 17.97
C GLY A 538 10.29 -6.41 17.25
N GLU A 539 11.48 -6.35 17.86
CA GLU A 539 12.62 -5.60 17.33
C GLU A 539 13.77 -6.52 16.92
N VAL A 540 14.40 -6.22 15.80
CA VAL A 540 15.66 -6.81 15.36
C VAL A 540 16.70 -5.70 15.21
N ILE A 541 17.78 -5.80 15.98
CA ILE A 541 18.91 -4.87 15.89
C ILE A 541 20.00 -5.55 15.05
N LEU A 542 20.35 -4.96 13.91
CA LEU A 542 21.43 -5.44 13.05
C LEU A 542 22.73 -4.72 13.45
N ASN A 543 23.58 -5.43 14.17
CA ASN A 543 24.85 -4.97 14.71
C ASN A 543 25.97 -6.01 14.52
N GLN A 544 25.98 -6.68 13.36
CA GLN A 544 27.03 -7.63 12.99
C GLN A 544 28.38 -6.90 12.91
N GLN A 545 29.42 -7.49 13.47
CA GLN A 545 30.78 -6.97 13.46
C GLN A 545 31.58 -7.56 12.30
N ALA A 546 32.65 -6.87 11.90
CA ALA A 546 33.57 -7.40 10.89
C ALA A 546 34.39 -8.59 11.44
N ASP A 547 34.71 -9.56 10.59
CA ASP A 547 35.68 -10.62 10.92
C ASP A 547 37.14 -10.15 10.77
N TYR A 548 38.10 -11.05 10.97
CA TYR A 548 39.54 -10.76 10.83
C TYR A 548 39.97 -10.38 9.40
N ARG A 549 39.12 -10.60 8.39
CA ARG A 549 39.32 -10.20 6.99
C ARG A 549 38.64 -8.88 6.66
N GLY A 550 37.92 -8.29 7.62
CA GLY A 550 37.14 -7.07 7.44
C GLY A 550 35.78 -7.32 6.78
N GLU A 551 35.33 -8.58 6.66
CA GLU A 551 34.03 -8.90 6.07
C GLU A 551 32.93 -8.75 7.10
N GLN A 552 31.81 -8.13 6.74
CA GLN A 552 30.68 -7.82 7.62
C GLN A 552 29.37 -7.97 6.86
N GLN A 553 28.46 -8.82 7.36
CA GLN A 553 27.09 -8.95 6.82
C GLN A 553 26.21 -9.68 7.84
N ALA A 554 25.17 -9.02 8.35
CA ALA A 554 24.21 -9.63 9.27
C ALA A 554 23.29 -10.63 8.56
N PHE A 555 22.82 -10.29 7.35
CA PHE A 555 21.99 -11.17 6.51
C PHE A 555 22.15 -10.85 5.02
N SER A 556 21.82 -11.82 4.16
CA SER A 556 21.75 -11.64 2.70
C SER A 556 20.46 -10.97 2.22
N SER A 557 19.41 -10.99 3.05
CA SER A 557 18.13 -10.32 2.80
C SER A 557 17.37 -10.11 4.10
N VAL A 558 16.58 -9.04 4.13
CA VAL A 558 15.66 -8.72 5.24
C VAL A 558 14.26 -8.49 4.68
N GLU A 559 13.29 -9.25 5.18
CA GLU A 559 11.87 -9.06 4.90
C GLU A 559 11.13 -8.64 6.18
N LEU A 560 10.44 -7.50 6.13
CA LEU A 560 9.55 -7.01 7.18
C LEU A 560 8.11 -7.37 6.84
N THR A 561 7.40 -8.06 7.74
CA THR A 561 6.03 -8.51 7.48
C THR A 561 5.11 -8.44 8.71
N SER A 562 3.80 -8.54 8.48
CA SER A 562 2.68 -8.41 9.41
C SER A 562 2.44 -7.02 10.03
N GLY A 563 3.35 -6.06 9.82
CA GLY A 563 3.24 -4.69 10.33
C GLY A 563 3.73 -4.50 11.77
N ARG A 564 4.06 -5.57 12.49
CA ARG A 564 4.42 -5.52 13.92
C ARG A 564 5.92 -5.42 14.18
N GLY A 565 6.73 -5.94 13.25
CA GLY A 565 8.20 -5.96 13.38
C GLY A 565 8.87 -4.61 13.10
N THR A 566 9.98 -4.36 13.79
CA THR A 566 10.94 -3.27 13.50
C THR A 566 12.34 -3.84 13.28
N VAL A 567 13.05 -3.38 12.25
CA VAL A 567 14.49 -3.63 12.04
C VAL A 567 15.24 -2.32 12.20
N THR A 568 16.28 -2.32 13.03
CA THR A 568 17.11 -1.14 13.32
C THR A 568 18.55 -1.39 12.86
N LEU A 569 19.11 -0.46 12.09
CA LEU A 569 20.49 -0.51 11.63
C LEU A 569 21.44 0.12 12.65
N MET A 570 22.55 -0.55 12.95
CA MET A 570 23.65 0.00 13.76
C MET A 570 24.90 0.31 12.93
N ASP A 571 24.90 -0.05 11.64
CA ASP A 571 25.97 0.18 10.68
C ASP A 571 25.41 0.09 9.24
N ASP A 572 26.18 0.56 8.25
CA ASP A 572 25.79 0.63 6.84
C ASP A 572 25.91 -0.76 6.16
N ASN A 573 26.88 -1.59 6.56
CA ASN A 573 27.20 -2.87 5.91
C ASN A 573 26.48 -4.08 6.55
N GLN A 574 25.24 -3.89 6.99
CA GLN A 574 24.51 -4.93 7.70
C GLN A 574 23.80 -5.92 6.76
N VAL A 575 23.41 -5.52 5.55
CA VAL A 575 22.63 -6.37 4.64
C VAL A 575 23.25 -6.38 3.24
N LYS A 576 23.44 -7.57 2.67
CA LYS A 576 24.00 -7.72 1.33
C LYS A 576 23.21 -6.90 0.31
N ASP A 577 23.91 -6.05 -0.43
CA ASP A 577 23.35 -5.20 -1.51
C ASP A 577 22.14 -4.35 -1.06
N ASN A 578 22.00 -4.07 0.24
CA ASN A 578 20.83 -3.45 0.84
C ASN A 578 19.50 -4.13 0.44
N ASN A 579 19.49 -5.47 0.40
CA ASN A 579 18.33 -6.26 -0.01
C ASN A 579 17.23 -6.30 1.07
N PHE A 580 16.49 -5.20 1.17
CA PHE A 580 15.31 -5.04 2.02
C PHE A 580 14.02 -5.22 1.22
N SER A 581 13.00 -5.76 1.87
CA SER A 581 11.65 -5.86 1.32
C SER A 581 10.57 -5.75 2.40
N PHE A 582 9.40 -5.26 2.00
CA PHE A 582 8.20 -5.24 2.82
C PHE A 582 7.22 -6.28 2.28
N GLY A 583 7.01 -7.35 3.03
CA GLY A 583 6.02 -8.39 2.76
C GLY A 583 4.60 -7.94 3.09
N TYR A 584 3.67 -8.89 3.19
CA TYR A 584 2.28 -8.61 3.57
C TYR A 584 2.22 -7.81 4.89
N ARG A 585 1.49 -6.69 4.88
CA ARG A 585 1.37 -5.67 5.94
C ARG A 585 2.68 -5.02 6.39
N GLY A 586 3.79 -5.28 5.71
CA GLY A 586 5.08 -4.64 5.92
C GLY A 586 5.56 -4.65 7.36
N GLY A 587 6.05 -3.51 7.85
CA GLY A 587 6.76 -3.36 9.12
C GLY A 587 7.60 -2.09 9.08
N LYS A 588 8.46 -1.89 10.07
CA LYS A 588 9.27 -0.68 10.20
C LYS A 588 10.76 -0.94 9.96
N LEU A 589 11.38 -0.16 9.08
CA LEU A 589 12.82 -0.09 8.91
C LEU A 589 13.32 1.24 9.53
N ASP A 590 14.05 1.15 10.63
CA ASP A 590 14.69 2.28 11.30
C ASP A 590 16.15 2.39 10.86
N LEU A 591 16.43 3.45 10.11
CA LEU A 591 17.77 3.73 9.60
C LEU A 591 18.70 4.25 10.70
N ASN A 592 18.17 4.78 11.80
CA ASN A 592 18.94 5.13 13.00
C ASN A 592 20.23 5.95 12.74
N GLY A 593 20.19 6.90 11.81
CA GLY A 593 21.36 7.72 11.47
C GLY A 593 22.24 7.15 10.34
N HIS A 594 21.84 6.08 9.64
CA HIS A 594 22.62 5.42 8.60
C HIS A 594 22.02 5.63 7.21
N ASP A 595 22.84 6.10 6.27
CA ASP A 595 22.40 6.30 4.89
C ASP A 595 22.14 4.96 4.21
N LEU A 596 21.12 4.91 3.36
CA LEU A 596 20.73 3.67 2.69
C LEU A 596 20.32 3.92 1.25
N THR A 597 20.84 3.12 0.32
CA THR A 597 20.37 3.11 -1.07
C THR A 597 19.60 1.82 -1.33
N LEU A 598 18.34 1.95 -1.74
CA LEU A 598 17.46 0.84 -2.09
C LEU A 598 17.17 0.86 -3.59
N ILE A 599 17.49 -0.24 -4.27
CA ILE A 599 17.25 -0.41 -5.71
C ILE A 599 16.10 -1.40 -5.88
N GLY A 600 15.02 -0.99 -6.54
CA GLY A 600 13.90 -1.89 -6.80
C GLY A 600 13.20 -2.38 -5.55
N LEU A 601 12.99 -1.49 -4.57
CA LEU A 601 12.38 -1.82 -3.29
C LEU A 601 11.07 -2.59 -3.50
N ARG A 602 11.06 -3.85 -3.04
CA ARG A 602 9.88 -4.71 -3.08
C ARG A 602 8.98 -4.39 -1.90
N ASN A 603 7.74 -4.03 -2.17
CA ASN A 603 6.74 -3.71 -1.15
C ASN A 603 5.36 -4.25 -1.54
N TYR A 604 4.77 -5.08 -0.67
CA TYR A 604 3.50 -5.76 -0.93
C TYR A 604 2.33 -4.78 -0.91
N ASP A 605 2.22 -3.97 0.15
CA ASP A 605 1.14 -3.02 0.41
C ASP A 605 1.69 -1.76 1.11
N ASP A 606 0.81 -0.95 1.71
CA ASP A 606 1.14 0.28 2.42
C ASP A 606 1.54 0.09 3.90
N GLY A 607 1.72 -1.15 4.36
CA GLY A 607 2.18 -1.45 5.71
C GLY A 607 3.67 -1.21 5.94
N GLY A 608 4.46 -1.00 4.88
CA GLY A 608 5.87 -0.63 5.00
C GLY A 608 6.06 0.78 5.56
N ASN A 609 7.04 0.96 6.45
CA ASN A 609 7.38 2.25 7.02
C ASN A 609 8.90 2.41 7.14
N ILE A 610 9.47 3.47 6.58
CA ILE A 610 10.91 3.77 6.71
C ILE A 610 11.09 5.03 7.54
N VAL A 611 11.86 4.94 8.62
CA VAL A 611 12.03 6.01 9.59
C VAL A 611 13.50 6.24 9.91
N ASN A 612 13.77 7.37 10.55
CA ASN A 612 15.00 7.58 11.32
C ASN A 612 14.57 7.97 12.74
N HIS A 613 14.80 7.13 13.74
CA HIS A 613 14.55 7.53 15.14
C HIS A 613 15.75 8.19 15.82
N ASN A 614 16.89 8.33 15.12
CA ASN A 614 18.05 9.03 15.66
C ASN A 614 17.80 10.55 15.65
N GLN A 615 17.81 11.17 16.84
CA GLN A 615 17.53 12.60 16.99
C GLN A 615 18.71 13.51 16.66
N THR A 616 19.91 12.95 16.54
CA THR A 616 21.16 13.73 16.46
C THR A 616 21.88 13.59 15.13
N LYS A 617 21.60 12.52 14.39
CA LYS A 617 22.21 12.23 13.10
C LYS A 617 21.14 12.21 12.02
N GLU A 618 21.29 13.12 11.06
CA GLU A 618 20.48 13.11 9.84
C GLU A 618 20.78 11.85 9.01
N THR A 619 19.84 11.46 8.15
CA THR A 619 19.96 10.27 7.30
C THR A 619 19.41 10.54 5.91
N THR A 620 20.07 10.01 4.89
CA THR A 620 19.63 10.04 3.51
C THR A 620 19.26 8.64 3.02
N LEU A 621 17.98 8.49 2.65
CA LEU A 621 17.46 7.35 1.92
C LEU A 621 17.45 7.66 0.42
N ILE A 622 18.18 6.88 -0.36
CA ILE A 622 18.17 6.96 -1.82
C ILE A 622 17.30 5.84 -2.38
N LEU A 623 16.23 6.19 -3.09
CA LEU A 623 15.35 5.24 -3.79
C LEU A 623 15.67 5.24 -5.29
N LYS A 624 16.01 4.07 -5.82
CA LYS A 624 16.33 3.87 -7.22
C LYS A 624 15.39 2.85 -7.88
N PRO A 625 14.82 3.18 -9.05
CA PRO A 625 14.10 2.21 -9.86
C PRO A 625 14.96 0.98 -10.24
N TYR A 626 14.38 -0.21 -10.33
CA TYR A 626 15.09 -1.41 -10.83
C TYR A 626 15.09 -1.46 -12.36
N VAL A 627 16.25 -1.69 -12.99
CA VAL A 627 16.36 -1.75 -14.46
C VAL A 627 16.47 -3.21 -14.95
N PHE A 628 15.38 -3.75 -15.51
CA PHE A 628 15.36 -5.03 -16.25
C PHE A 628 15.16 -4.80 -17.76
N ASN A 629 15.69 -5.70 -18.59
CA ASN A 629 15.75 -5.59 -20.05
C ASN A 629 14.41 -5.71 -20.82
N VAL A 630 13.24 -5.75 -20.16
CA VAL A 630 11.95 -5.97 -20.83
C VAL A 630 10.82 -5.15 -20.15
N ILE A 631 10.16 -4.29 -20.93
CA ILE A 631 8.90 -3.53 -20.66
C ILE A 631 8.99 -2.42 -19.56
N GLU A 632 8.27 -1.30 -19.78
CA GLU A 632 8.18 -0.14 -18.88
C GLU A 632 7.55 -0.53 -17.51
N TYR A 633 8.34 -0.92 -16.51
CA TYR A 633 7.93 -0.88 -15.12
C TYR A 633 8.02 0.56 -14.60
N TYR A 634 7.01 0.92 -13.81
CA TYR A 634 7.04 2.04 -12.89
C TYR A 634 7.35 1.47 -11.52
N ASP A 635 8.38 1.99 -10.86
CA ASP A 635 8.65 1.62 -9.48
C ASP A 635 7.81 2.48 -8.55
N ASN A 636 7.53 1.94 -7.37
CA ASN A 636 6.67 2.56 -6.41
C ASN A 636 7.14 2.25 -4.99
N PHE A 637 6.72 3.10 -4.07
CA PHE A 637 6.67 2.78 -2.66
C PHE A 637 5.27 3.09 -2.15
N LYS A 638 4.57 2.05 -1.71
CA LYS A 638 3.21 2.12 -1.14
C LYS A 638 3.22 2.47 0.34
N GLY A 639 4.36 2.26 1.00
CA GLY A 639 4.53 2.52 2.43
C GLY A 639 4.67 4.00 2.76
N PHE A 640 4.87 4.27 4.05
CA PHE A 640 5.00 5.61 4.61
C PHE A 640 6.48 5.98 4.82
N LEU A 641 6.83 7.25 4.60
CA LEU A 641 8.18 7.79 4.79
C LEU A 641 8.21 8.73 5.99
N GLY A 642 9.10 8.49 6.95
CA GLY A 642 9.16 9.20 8.23
C GLY A 642 8.21 8.63 9.28
N ALA A 643 8.30 9.11 10.52
CA ALA A 643 7.41 8.62 11.58
C ALA A 643 5.97 9.08 11.33
N LYS A 644 5.01 8.16 11.40
CA LYS A 644 3.58 8.50 11.47
C LYS A 644 3.35 9.37 12.72
N SER A 645 2.43 10.34 12.64
CA SER A 645 2.22 11.37 13.68
C SER A 645 1.82 10.83 15.06
N ASP A 646 1.47 9.55 15.15
CA ASP A 646 1.08 8.79 16.34
C ASP A 646 2.21 7.94 16.94
N ALA A 647 3.45 8.03 16.42
CA ALA A 647 4.56 7.23 16.91
C ALA A 647 5.12 7.74 18.26
N THR A 648 5.27 6.84 19.24
CA THR A 648 5.90 7.11 20.55
C THR A 648 7.43 7.29 20.47
N LYS A 649 8.03 7.06 19.29
CA LYS A 649 9.46 7.21 19.03
C LYS A 649 9.74 8.53 18.25
N PRO A 650 10.92 9.16 18.42
CA PRO A 650 11.24 10.43 17.77
C PRO A 650 11.22 10.38 16.24
N ASN A 651 10.82 11.47 15.57
CA ASN A 651 10.98 11.62 14.12
C ASN A 651 12.31 12.35 13.83
N GLY A 652 13.41 11.61 13.70
CA GLY A 652 14.70 12.15 13.31
C GLY A 652 14.69 12.76 11.91
N GLU A 653 15.75 13.49 11.55
CA GLU A 653 15.87 14.08 10.22
C GLU A 653 16.11 12.98 9.18
N LEU A 654 15.15 12.79 8.28
CA LEU A 654 15.19 11.84 7.17
C LEU A 654 15.04 12.60 5.85
N ASN A 655 16.10 12.60 5.06
CA ASN A 655 16.13 13.03 3.67
C ASN A 655 15.82 11.84 2.76
N VAL A 656 14.97 12.05 1.77
CA VAL A 656 14.63 11.04 0.76
C VAL A 656 14.97 11.59 -0.62
N GLU A 657 15.85 10.92 -1.34
CA GLU A 657 16.21 11.26 -2.70
C GLU A 657 15.79 10.16 -3.67
N ILE A 658 15.00 10.52 -4.68
CA ILE A 658 14.62 9.59 -5.75
C ILE A 658 15.46 9.92 -6.97
N GLN A 659 16.32 8.97 -7.34
CA GLN A 659 17.28 9.14 -8.43
C GLN A 659 16.87 8.31 -9.64
N LYS A 660 17.13 8.83 -10.84
CA LYS A 660 17.07 8.03 -12.07
C LYS A 660 18.11 6.91 -12.02
N THR A 661 17.78 5.75 -12.60
CA THR A 661 18.76 4.71 -12.92
C THR A 661 18.90 4.61 -14.43
N VAL A 662 20.13 4.75 -14.93
CA VAL A 662 20.43 4.71 -16.36
C VAL A 662 21.19 3.41 -16.67
N ASN A 663 20.67 2.61 -17.59
CA ASN A 663 21.41 1.47 -18.16
C ASN A 663 21.30 1.49 -19.69
N GLY A 664 22.35 1.95 -20.37
CA GLY A 664 22.36 2.15 -21.82
C GLY A 664 21.45 3.32 -22.27
N THR A 665 20.66 3.12 -23.33
CA THR A 665 19.76 4.13 -23.91
C THR A 665 18.34 4.12 -23.34
N ARG A 666 18.08 3.32 -22.29
CA ARG A 666 16.73 3.11 -21.74
C ARG A 666 16.61 3.77 -20.37
N GLU A 667 15.67 4.72 -20.27
CA GLU A 667 15.33 5.42 -19.03
C GLU A 667 13.97 4.93 -18.52
N ARG A 668 13.85 4.63 -17.22
CA ARG A 668 12.53 4.48 -16.59
C ARG A 668 11.95 5.86 -16.31
N LYS A 669 10.69 6.04 -16.69
CA LYS A 669 10.06 7.37 -16.80
C LYS A 669 9.59 7.96 -15.47
N ALA A 670 9.17 7.16 -14.48
CA ALA A 670 8.62 7.69 -13.22
C ALA A 670 8.67 6.74 -12.01
N TYR A 671 8.73 7.32 -10.81
CA TYR A 671 8.59 6.68 -9.50
C TYR A 671 7.31 7.17 -8.79
N TYR A 672 6.58 6.29 -8.11
CA TYR A 672 5.33 6.64 -7.43
C TYR A 672 5.43 6.49 -5.91
N LEU A 673 4.98 7.48 -5.17
CA LEU A 673 4.76 7.39 -3.72
C LEU A 673 3.27 7.40 -3.46
N THR A 674 2.74 6.38 -2.77
CA THR A 674 1.28 6.23 -2.56
C THR A 674 0.85 6.01 -1.10
N GLY A 675 1.82 5.97 -0.16
CA GLY A 675 1.53 5.81 1.27
C GLY A 675 1.49 7.10 2.08
N GLY A 676 2.18 8.16 1.65
CA GLY A 676 2.31 9.44 2.37
C GLY A 676 3.70 9.65 2.97
N ALA A 677 3.92 10.85 3.54
CA ALA A 677 5.19 11.22 4.14
C ALA A 677 5.04 12.21 5.31
N ASN A 678 5.91 12.07 6.32
CA ASN A 678 6.12 13.02 7.40
C ASN A 678 7.62 13.15 7.69
N LEU A 679 8.31 13.92 6.85
CA LEU A 679 9.75 14.08 6.86
C LEU A 679 10.16 15.37 7.56
N ASN A 680 10.98 15.24 8.61
CA ASN A 680 11.73 16.37 9.17
C ASN A 680 12.93 16.79 8.31
N GLY A 681 13.17 16.08 7.20
CA GLY A 681 14.15 16.40 6.17
C GLY A 681 13.51 16.68 4.81
N SER A 682 14.28 16.48 3.76
CA SER A 682 13.91 16.80 2.38
C SER A 682 13.30 15.62 1.61
N LEU A 683 12.46 15.93 0.61
CA LEU A 683 12.11 15.03 -0.49
C LEU A 683 12.67 15.62 -1.78
N THR A 684 13.57 14.89 -2.45
CA THR A 684 14.26 15.35 -3.65
C THR A 684 13.97 14.44 -4.84
N ALA A 685 13.47 15.02 -5.94
CA ALA A 685 13.38 14.37 -7.23
C ALA A 685 14.58 14.79 -8.10
N ASN A 686 15.52 13.86 -8.31
CA ASN A 686 16.77 14.13 -9.01
C ASN A 686 16.80 13.50 -10.41
N GLY A 687 16.54 14.33 -11.42
CA GLY A 687 16.57 13.95 -12.84
C GLY A 687 15.58 12.86 -13.23
N THR A 688 14.49 12.71 -12.47
CA THR A 688 13.45 11.70 -12.70
C THR A 688 12.07 12.30 -12.48
N THR A 689 11.03 11.61 -12.98
CA THR A 689 9.65 11.95 -12.63
C THR A 689 9.25 11.25 -11.33
N VAL A 690 8.71 12.00 -10.37
CA VAL A 690 8.12 11.48 -9.14
C VAL A 690 6.65 11.87 -9.11
N THR A 691 5.77 10.91 -8.81
CA THR A 691 4.34 11.19 -8.62
C THR A 691 3.92 10.85 -7.20
N LEU A 692 3.38 11.85 -6.50
CA LEU A 692 2.74 11.71 -5.19
C LEU A 692 1.24 11.56 -5.43
N GLN A 693 0.60 10.51 -4.94
CA GLN A 693 -0.83 10.29 -5.17
C GLN A 693 -1.49 9.54 -4.02
N GLY A 694 -2.81 9.54 -3.97
CA GLY A 694 -3.57 8.67 -3.08
C GLY A 694 -3.36 7.17 -3.36
N LYS A 695 -3.93 6.34 -2.50
CA LYS A 695 -3.97 4.87 -2.66
C LYS A 695 -5.35 4.45 -3.13
N ASN A 696 -5.44 3.62 -4.16
CA ASN A 696 -6.71 2.96 -4.51
C ASN A 696 -7.05 1.90 -3.45
N ASN A 697 -8.33 1.77 -3.08
CA ASN A 697 -8.72 0.62 -2.27
C ASN A 697 -8.61 -0.67 -3.10
N PRO A 698 -8.01 -1.75 -2.56
CA PRO A 698 -7.88 -3.01 -3.28
C PRO A 698 -9.23 -3.73 -3.34
N TYR A 699 -9.53 -4.33 -4.49
CA TYR A 699 -10.69 -5.18 -4.71
C TYR A 699 -10.22 -6.58 -5.12
N ALA A 700 -11.01 -7.61 -4.84
CA ALA A 700 -10.68 -8.96 -5.26
C ALA A 700 -10.66 -9.05 -6.80
N ASP A 701 -9.69 -9.77 -7.37
CA ASP A 701 -9.55 -9.88 -8.83
C ASP A 701 -10.73 -10.67 -9.44
N ILE A 702 -11.26 -10.21 -10.57
CA ILE A 702 -12.21 -11.02 -11.38
C ILE A 702 -11.39 -12.07 -12.12
N ILE A 703 -11.81 -13.33 -11.98
CA ILE A 703 -11.13 -14.49 -12.57
C ILE A 703 -12.14 -15.23 -13.45
N THR A 704 -11.91 -15.21 -14.76
CA THR A 704 -12.77 -15.89 -15.75
C THR A 704 -12.02 -17.01 -16.46
N GLN A 705 -12.74 -18.05 -16.84
CA GLN A 705 -12.20 -19.15 -17.65
C GLN A 705 -12.03 -18.69 -19.10
N ASP A 706 -10.92 -19.03 -19.77
CA ASP A 706 -10.74 -18.74 -21.20
C ASP A 706 -11.82 -19.48 -22.02
N PRO A 707 -12.66 -18.78 -22.81
CA PRO A 707 -13.69 -19.41 -23.64
C PRO A 707 -13.14 -20.38 -24.71
N ASN A 708 -11.83 -20.38 -24.99
CA ASN A 708 -11.19 -21.29 -25.95
C ASN A 708 -10.55 -22.54 -25.31
N GLY A 709 -10.67 -22.73 -23.99
CA GLY A 709 -10.15 -23.91 -23.30
C GLY A 709 -8.63 -24.03 -23.28
N ILE A 710 -7.88 -22.96 -23.61
CA ILE A 710 -6.45 -22.90 -23.34
C ILE A 710 -6.30 -22.70 -21.82
N ALA A 711 -5.54 -23.56 -21.16
CA ALA A 711 -5.32 -23.45 -19.72
C ALA A 711 -4.69 -22.09 -19.37
N GLY A 712 -5.48 -21.20 -18.77
CA GLY A 712 -5.06 -19.91 -18.26
C GLY A 712 -6.26 -19.04 -17.90
N SER A 713 -6.55 -18.85 -16.60
CA SER A 713 -7.61 -17.95 -16.15
C SER A 713 -7.25 -16.51 -16.51
N ILE A 714 -8.19 -15.76 -17.12
CA ILE A 714 -8.03 -14.32 -17.32
C ILE A 714 -8.26 -13.66 -15.97
N VAL A 715 -7.26 -12.93 -15.48
CA VAL A 715 -7.31 -12.15 -14.25
C VAL A 715 -7.46 -10.68 -14.62
N SER A 716 -8.61 -10.08 -14.32
CA SER A 716 -8.85 -8.64 -14.45
C SER A 716 -9.01 -8.01 -13.07
N SER A 717 -8.22 -6.98 -12.78
CA SER A 717 -8.39 -6.23 -11.54
C SER A 717 -9.66 -5.39 -11.58
N VAL A 718 -10.30 -5.29 -10.42
CA VAL A 718 -11.43 -4.38 -10.23
C VAL A 718 -10.90 -3.05 -9.72
N THR A 719 -11.27 -1.97 -10.38
CA THR A 719 -10.87 -0.62 -9.98
C THR A 719 -12.11 0.23 -9.85
N ASN A 720 -12.34 0.80 -8.67
CA ASN A 720 -13.38 1.79 -8.47
C ASN A 720 -12.73 3.18 -8.50
N SER A 721 -13.10 3.99 -9.50
CA SER A 721 -12.55 5.33 -9.65
C SER A 721 -12.98 6.27 -8.51
N ALA A 722 -14.05 5.95 -7.79
CA ALA A 722 -14.53 6.72 -6.65
C ALA A 722 -13.91 6.33 -5.31
N ASP A 723 -13.37 5.12 -5.19
CA ASP A 723 -12.95 4.56 -3.91
C ASP A 723 -11.44 4.59 -3.72
N TRP A 724 -10.96 5.72 -3.20
CA TRP A 724 -9.55 6.03 -2.99
C TRP A 724 -9.32 6.59 -1.60
N VAL A 725 -8.20 6.19 -1.01
CA VAL A 725 -7.70 6.69 0.27
C VAL A 725 -6.88 7.95 0.00
N ASN A 726 -7.25 9.03 0.69
CA ASN A 726 -6.51 10.28 0.67
C ASN A 726 -5.15 10.14 1.37
N ARG A 727 -4.15 10.85 0.86
CA ARG A 727 -2.79 10.87 1.41
C ARG A 727 -2.28 12.28 1.60
N ASP A 728 -1.46 12.45 2.63
CA ASP A 728 -0.79 13.70 2.96
C ASP A 728 0.71 13.54 2.86
N TYR A 729 1.37 14.62 2.41
CA TYR A 729 2.82 14.70 2.29
C TYR A 729 3.30 15.93 3.04
N ARG A 730 3.93 15.70 4.19
CA ARG A 730 4.57 16.73 5.00
C ARG A 730 6.07 16.53 4.92
N VAL A 731 6.77 17.55 4.45
CA VAL A 731 8.23 17.53 4.29
C VAL A 731 8.80 18.85 4.79
N LYS A 732 10.05 18.90 5.20
CA LYS A 732 10.71 20.19 5.48
C LYS A 732 11.03 20.91 4.17
N ASN A 733 11.65 20.22 3.22
CA ASN A 733 12.02 20.78 1.93
C ASN A 733 11.57 19.86 0.78
N LEU A 734 10.94 20.42 -0.26
CA LEU A 734 10.69 19.71 -1.52
C LEU A 734 11.64 20.26 -2.59
N SER A 735 12.46 19.40 -3.20
CA SER A 735 13.42 19.80 -4.22
C SER A 735 13.21 19.04 -5.53
N VAL A 736 13.22 19.75 -6.66
CA VAL A 736 13.14 19.17 -8.01
C VAL A 736 14.27 19.73 -8.86
N ILE A 737 15.18 18.86 -9.29
CA ILE A 737 16.44 19.26 -9.93
C ILE A 737 16.78 18.37 -11.14
N GLN A 738 17.74 18.83 -11.94
CA GLN A 738 18.31 18.10 -13.08
C GLN A 738 17.30 17.62 -14.13
N GLN A 739 16.37 18.49 -14.56
CA GLN A 739 15.25 18.15 -15.45
C GLN A 739 14.28 17.12 -14.83
N GLY A 740 14.18 17.10 -13.49
CA GLY A 740 13.21 16.30 -12.76
C GLY A 740 11.79 16.84 -12.93
N THR A 741 10.80 16.00 -12.64
CA THR A 741 9.39 16.41 -12.60
C THR A 741 8.73 15.86 -11.36
N VAL A 742 8.03 16.68 -10.58
CA VAL A 742 7.14 16.22 -9.50
C VAL A 742 5.69 16.46 -9.91
N ASN A 743 4.88 15.41 -9.85
CA ASN A 743 3.44 15.47 -10.06
C ASN A 743 2.71 15.19 -8.74
N ILE A 744 1.82 16.08 -8.35
CA ILE A 744 0.89 15.87 -7.25
C ILE A 744 -0.45 15.41 -7.86
N GLY A 745 -0.76 14.13 -7.68
CA GLY A 745 -1.87 13.44 -8.30
C GLY A 745 -3.18 13.55 -7.54
N ARG A 746 -4.13 12.68 -7.92
CA ARG A 746 -5.45 12.59 -7.28
C ARG A 746 -5.34 12.12 -5.84
N ASN A 747 -6.33 12.48 -5.02
CA ASN A 747 -6.44 12.05 -3.63
C ASN A 747 -5.20 12.41 -2.77
N VAL A 748 -4.50 13.49 -3.14
CA VAL A 748 -3.56 14.16 -2.24
C VAL A 748 -4.28 15.35 -1.62
N THR A 749 -4.55 15.25 -0.33
CA THR A 749 -5.30 16.27 0.42
C THR A 749 -4.40 17.40 0.89
N GLU A 750 -3.19 17.09 1.35
CA GLU A 750 -2.22 18.06 1.85
C GLU A 750 -0.82 17.85 1.25
N LEU A 751 -0.19 18.96 0.86
CA LEU A 751 1.25 19.07 0.66
C LEU A 751 1.77 20.24 1.52
N SER A 752 2.52 19.94 2.57
CA SER A 752 3.15 20.94 3.42
C SER A 752 4.66 20.90 3.29
N ALA A 753 5.27 22.06 3.05
CA ALA A 753 6.72 22.25 3.01
C ALA A 753 7.12 23.55 3.71
N GLU A 754 8.31 23.63 4.31
CA GLU A 754 8.88 24.94 4.65
C GLU A 754 9.34 25.63 3.37
N THR A 755 10.12 24.92 2.54
CA THR A 755 10.59 25.44 1.25
C THR A 755 10.33 24.46 0.11
N VAL A 756 9.99 25.02 -1.06
CA VAL A 756 9.93 24.29 -2.34
C VAL A 756 10.96 24.89 -3.27
N SER A 757 11.85 24.08 -3.85
CA SER A 757 12.89 24.53 -4.77
C SER A 757 12.81 23.75 -6.09
N VAL A 758 12.53 24.44 -7.20
CA VAL A 758 12.46 23.85 -8.54
C VAL A 758 13.54 24.51 -9.41
N LYS A 759 14.51 23.73 -9.89
CA LYS A 759 15.68 24.24 -10.62
C LYS A 759 16.03 23.39 -11.83
N ASP A 760 16.89 23.91 -12.70
CA ASP A 760 17.54 23.20 -13.79
C ASP A 760 16.57 22.55 -14.79
N SER A 761 15.68 23.37 -15.36
CA SER A 761 14.62 22.95 -16.29
C SER A 761 13.68 21.89 -15.73
N SER A 762 13.56 21.84 -14.40
CA SER A 762 12.62 20.94 -13.72
C SER A 762 11.22 21.52 -13.62
N THR A 763 10.24 20.66 -13.39
CA THR A 763 8.82 21.02 -13.32
C THR A 763 8.16 20.53 -12.04
N LEU A 764 7.33 21.37 -11.42
CA LEU A 764 6.39 20.97 -10.37
C LEU A 764 4.95 21.16 -10.87
N ASN A 765 4.19 20.07 -10.92
CA ASN A 765 2.76 20.06 -11.23
C ASN A 765 1.98 19.80 -9.93
N LEU A 766 1.36 20.85 -9.39
CA LEU A 766 0.68 20.88 -8.11
C LEU A 766 -0.84 20.69 -8.28
N GLY A 767 -1.41 19.69 -7.60
CA GLY A 767 -2.80 19.29 -7.73
C GLY A 767 -3.07 18.43 -8.96
N PHE A 768 -4.16 17.65 -8.90
CA PHE A 768 -4.53 16.74 -9.97
C PHE A 768 -4.83 17.51 -11.27
N LYS A 769 -4.13 17.14 -12.34
CA LYS A 769 -4.35 17.68 -13.68
C LYS A 769 -5.56 17.01 -14.32
N LYS A 770 -6.53 17.81 -14.77
CA LYS A 770 -7.67 17.33 -15.55
C LYS A 770 -7.19 16.54 -16.78
N ASP A 771 -7.85 15.43 -17.07
CA ASP A 771 -7.54 14.50 -18.17
C ASP A 771 -6.12 13.89 -18.11
N SER A 772 -5.49 13.89 -16.92
CA SER A 772 -4.20 13.22 -16.72
C SER A 772 -4.37 11.74 -16.38
N ASN A 773 -3.42 10.93 -16.86
CA ASN A 773 -3.33 9.52 -16.49
C ASN A 773 -2.90 9.39 -15.03
N PHE A 774 -3.51 8.44 -14.31
CA PHE A 774 -3.07 8.00 -12.99
C PHE A 774 -2.80 6.50 -12.99
N ARG A 775 -2.00 6.04 -12.02
CA ARG A 775 -1.64 4.63 -11.85
C ARG A 775 -2.33 4.04 -10.63
N ILE A 776 -2.63 2.75 -10.73
CA ILE A 776 -3.20 1.93 -9.68
C ILE A 776 -2.15 0.89 -9.30
N PHE A 777 -1.98 0.68 -8.00
CA PHE A 777 -1.05 -0.31 -7.47
C PHE A 777 -1.84 -1.27 -6.59
N ASP A 778 -2.10 -2.48 -7.10
CA ASP A 778 -2.73 -3.56 -6.33
C ASP A 778 -1.78 -4.08 -5.23
N ASP A 779 -2.35 -4.73 -4.21
CA ASP A 779 -1.56 -5.45 -3.20
C ASP A 779 -0.78 -6.61 -3.85
N GLY A 780 0.43 -6.84 -3.32
CA GLY A 780 1.38 -7.82 -3.85
C GLY A 780 2.50 -7.21 -4.70
N GLN A 781 3.34 -8.11 -5.24
CA GLN A 781 4.47 -7.76 -6.12
C GLN A 781 4.05 -7.55 -7.59
N ARG A 782 2.76 -7.65 -7.89
CA ARG A 782 2.22 -7.49 -9.25
C ARG A 782 2.02 -6.02 -9.55
N VAL A 783 2.96 -5.42 -10.29
CA VAL A 783 2.71 -4.12 -10.96
C VAL A 783 1.76 -4.39 -12.12
N LYS A 784 0.48 -4.01 -11.97
CA LYS A 784 -0.48 -4.08 -13.06
C LYS A 784 -0.55 -2.74 -13.77
N TRP A 785 -0.55 -2.82 -15.11
CA TRP A 785 -0.81 -1.67 -15.96
C TRP A 785 -2.30 -1.33 -15.86
N SER A 786 -2.65 -0.22 -15.21
CA SER A 786 -3.85 0.47 -15.64
C SER A 786 -3.55 1.08 -17.01
N SER A 787 -4.04 0.45 -18.08
CA SER A 787 -4.20 1.16 -19.35
C SER A 787 -5.08 2.37 -19.03
N SER A 788 -4.47 3.57 -19.02
CA SER A 788 -5.13 4.88 -19.17
C SER A 788 -6.62 4.86 -18.84
N ILE A 789 -6.98 5.04 -17.56
CA ILE A 789 -8.39 5.33 -17.22
C ILE A 789 -8.62 6.77 -17.69
N THR A 790 -9.11 6.89 -18.92
CA THR A 790 -9.55 8.13 -19.57
C THR A 790 -10.93 8.60 -19.10
N ASP A 791 -11.58 7.89 -18.17
CA ASP A 791 -12.96 8.17 -17.76
C ASP A 791 -13.08 8.51 -16.27
N LEU A 792 -12.33 9.52 -15.79
CA LEU A 792 -12.95 10.33 -14.74
C LEU A 792 -14.00 11.16 -15.47
N SER A 793 -15.27 10.79 -15.32
CA SER A 793 -16.35 11.62 -15.86
C SER A 793 -16.14 13.07 -15.39
N PRO A 794 -16.53 14.07 -16.20
CA PRO A 794 -16.46 15.46 -15.76
C PRO A 794 -17.05 15.69 -14.37
N ASP A 795 -18.15 14.99 -14.06
CA ASP A 795 -18.81 15.02 -12.74
C ASP A 795 -17.91 14.47 -11.63
N PHE A 796 -17.19 13.38 -11.89
CA PHE A 796 -16.31 12.78 -10.90
C PHE A 796 -15.06 13.64 -10.61
N TYR A 797 -14.52 14.33 -11.61
CA TYR A 797 -13.38 15.23 -11.40
C TYR A 797 -13.70 16.30 -10.34
N HIS A 798 -14.93 16.83 -10.31
CA HIS A 798 -15.34 17.82 -9.31
C HIS A 798 -15.38 17.25 -7.88
N LEU A 799 -15.64 15.95 -7.72
CA LEU A 799 -15.65 15.26 -6.41
C LEU A 799 -14.25 14.97 -5.85
N LEU A 800 -13.20 15.00 -6.70
CA LEU A 800 -11.82 14.85 -6.20
C LEU A 800 -11.47 15.96 -5.21
N PRO A 801 -10.71 15.66 -4.15
CA PRO A 801 -10.24 16.69 -3.24
C PRO A 801 -9.33 17.69 -3.96
N THR A 802 -9.49 18.96 -3.63
CA THR A 802 -8.54 20.02 -4.03
C THR A 802 -7.35 19.98 -3.09
N THR A 803 -6.16 19.72 -3.62
CA THR A 803 -4.94 19.66 -2.79
C THR A 803 -4.69 21.00 -2.10
N GLN A 804 -4.59 20.98 -0.78
CA GLN A 804 -4.17 22.13 0.02
C GLN A 804 -2.64 22.13 0.10
N ALA A 805 -2.01 23.13 -0.49
CA ALA A 805 -0.57 23.23 -0.55
C ALA A 805 -0.10 24.47 0.22
N VAL A 806 0.76 24.25 1.22
CA VAL A 806 1.31 25.32 2.06
C VAL A 806 2.83 25.26 1.97
N ALA A 807 3.43 26.37 1.58
CA ALA A 807 4.87 26.57 1.63
C ALA A 807 5.19 27.96 2.20
N ASN A 808 6.28 28.11 2.97
CA ASN A 808 6.74 29.44 3.34
C ASN A 808 7.25 30.17 2.10
N GLU A 809 7.91 29.43 1.20
CA GLU A 809 8.46 29.96 -0.05
C GLU A 809 8.56 28.88 -1.15
N VAL A 810 8.26 29.30 -2.38
CA VAL A 810 8.58 28.54 -3.61
C VAL A 810 9.66 29.29 -4.38
N ASN A 811 10.79 28.63 -4.63
CA ASN A 811 11.93 29.14 -5.37
C ASN A 811 12.00 28.47 -6.76
N LEU A 812 11.99 29.27 -7.83
CA LEU A 812 12.08 28.80 -9.22
C LEU A 812 13.33 29.40 -9.87
N ALA A 813 14.23 28.56 -10.38
CA ALA A 813 15.42 29.03 -11.11
C ALA A 813 15.73 28.16 -12.35
N ASN A 814 16.58 28.67 -13.22
CA ASN A 814 17.19 27.99 -14.37
C ASN A 814 16.15 27.32 -15.28
N ASN A 815 15.22 28.10 -15.85
CA ASN A 815 14.20 27.65 -16.80
C ASN A 815 13.21 26.62 -16.22
N SER A 816 12.95 26.68 -14.92
CA SER A 816 11.97 25.82 -14.24
C SER A 816 10.53 26.28 -14.42
N ALA A 817 9.59 25.36 -14.17
CA ALA A 817 8.16 25.61 -14.29
C ALA A 817 7.37 25.17 -13.06
N LEU A 818 6.44 26.02 -12.62
CA LEU A 818 5.40 25.71 -11.64
C LEU A 818 4.04 25.73 -12.33
N ASN A 819 3.32 24.61 -12.28
CA ASN A 819 1.95 24.50 -12.78
C ASN A 819 1.01 24.17 -11.61
N ILE A 820 0.01 25.01 -11.38
CA ILE A 820 -1.01 24.79 -10.34
C ILE A 820 -2.30 24.36 -11.03
N HIS A 821 -2.72 23.12 -10.82
CA HIS A 821 -3.96 22.51 -11.30
C HIS A 821 -5.03 22.57 -10.20
N LYS A 822 -5.75 21.47 -9.92
CA LYS A 822 -6.76 21.43 -8.86
C LYS A 822 -6.13 21.45 -7.46
N ALA A 823 -5.60 22.61 -7.09
CA ALA A 823 -4.91 22.88 -5.83
C ALA A 823 -5.12 24.33 -5.39
N THR A 824 -5.01 24.53 -4.08
CA THR A 824 -4.87 25.85 -3.46
C THR A 824 -3.45 25.98 -2.91
N LEU A 825 -2.64 26.83 -3.52
CA LEU A 825 -1.29 27.15 -3.03
C LEU A 825 -1.34 28.40 -2.15
N THR A 826 -0.83 28.31 -0.93
CA THR A 826 -0.56 29.47 -0.07
C THR A 826 0.93 29.61 0.13
N SER A 827 1.56 30.57 -0.55
CA SER A 827 3.02 30.82 -0.52
C SER A 827 3.38 32.12 -1.23
N ARG A 828 4.57 32.66 -0.93
CA ARG A 828 5.29 33.56 -1.82
C ARG A 828 6.04 32.77 -2.89
N ILE A 829 6.23 33.37 -4.06
CA ILE A 829 6.95 32.75 -5.18
C ILE A 829 8.11 33.66 -5.59
N LEU A 830 9.34 33.13 -5.55
CA LEU A 830 10.55 33.79 -6.01
C LEU A 830 11.07 33.06 -7.25
N GLY A 831 10.72 33.57 -8.43
CA GLY A 831 11.22 33.08 -9.70
C GLY A 831 12.38 33.92 -10.26
N ASP A 832 13.24 33.31 -11.07
CA ASP A 832 14.14 34.07 -11.93
C ASP A 832 13.46 34.50 -13.25
N GLN A 833 14.20 35.23 -14.09
CA GLN A 833 13.71 35.76 -15.37
C GLN A 833 13.40 34.67 -16.43
N THR A 834 13.83 33.43 -16.21
CA THR A 834 13.63 32.32 -17.13
C THR A 834 12.54 31.35 -16.67
N SER A 835 12.14 31.44 -15.40
CA SER A 835 11.10 30.60 -14.81
C SER A 835 9.69 30.99 -15.25
N THR A 836 8.77 30.03 -15.21
CA THR A 836 7.36 30.24 -15.56
C THR A 836 6.42 29.74 -14.46
N THR A 837 5.31 30.44 -14.27
CA THR A 837 4.22 29.99 -13.38
C THR A 837 2.88 30.02 -14.12
N THR A 838 2.13 28.93 -14.04
CA THR A 838 0.80 28.82 -14.66
C THR A 838 -0.26 28.39 -13.65
N LEU A 839 -1.32 29.18 -13.54
CA LEU A 839 -2.55 28.83 -12.83
C LEU A 839 -3.57 28.24 -13.83
N TRP A 840 -3.90 26.97 -13.68
CA TRP A 840 -4.87 26.27 -14.52
C TRP A 840 -6.30 26.41 -13.98
N ALA A 841 -7.29 25.87 -14.70
CA ALA A 841 -8.67 25.83 -14.21
C ALA A 841 -8.76 25.15 -12.82
N ASP A 842 -9.64 25.66 -11.96
CA ASP A 842 -9.87 25.21 -10.57
C ASP A 842 -8.67 25.39 -9.62
N SER A 843 -7.63 26.11 -10.07
CA SER A 843 -6.48 26.46 -9.22
C SER A 843 -6.72 27.75 -8.45
N THR A 844 -6.11 27.84 -7.27
CA THR A 844 -6.04 29.07 -6.49
C THR A 844 -4.61 29.30 -6.02
N TRP A 845 -4.09 30.51 -6.23
CA TRP A 845 -2.88 30.99 -5.56
C TRP A 845 -3.23 32.10 -4.58
N ASN A 846 -2.99 31.86 -3.30
CA ASN A 846 -3.05 32.81 -2.21
C ASN A 846 -1.63 33.31 -1.90
N MET A 847 -1.28 34.47 -2.44
CA MET A 847 0.00 35.12 -2.15
C MET A 847 0.02 35.63 -0.71
N ASN A 848 1.03 35.23 0.05
CA ASN A 848 1.19 35.59 1.47
C ASN A 848 2.47 36.40 1.76
N GLY A 849 3.20 36.83 0.74
CA GLY A 849 4.42 37.63 0.88
C GLY A 849 4.93 38.14 -0.46
N ASP A 850 6.01 38.93 -0.43
CA ASP A 850 6.62 39.50 -1.62
C ASP A 850 7.02 38.40 -2.60
N SER A 851 6.56 38.54 -3.84
CA SER A 851 6.70 37.53 -4.89
C SER A 851 7.21 38.16 -6.18
N TYR A 852 8.16 37.49 -6.83
CA TYR A 852 8.65 37.85 -8.16
C TYR A 852 8.31 36.71 -9.12
N VAL A 853 7.53 36.99 -10.16
CA VAL A 853 7.16 36.01 -11.19
C VAL A 853 7.28 36.69 -12.55
N GLN A 854 8.32 36.34 -13.32
CA GLN A 854 8.58 37.00 -14.61
C GLN A 854 7.37 36.94 -15.55
N GLN A 855 6.77 35.74 -15.66
CA GLN A 855 5.57 35.47 -16.47
C GLN A 855 4.60 34.61 -15.67
N LEU A 856 3.42 35.16 -15.37
CA LEU A 856 2.29 34.47 -14.76
C LEU A 856 1.20 34.26 -15.79
N MET A 857 0.89 33.02 -16.13
CA MET A 857 -0.26 32.68 -16.96
C MET A 857 -1.46 32.30 -16.10
N GLN A 858 -2.62 32.92 -16.33
CA GLN A 858 -3.89 32.56 -15.68
C GLN A 858 -4.87 32.00 -16.71
N LYS A 859 -5.23 30.73 -16.58
CA LYS A 859 -6.26 30.10 -17.41
C LYS A 859 -7.66 30.44 -16.90
N ALA A 860 -8.66 30.28 -17.77
CA ALA A 860 -10.06 30.43 -17.37
C ALA A 860 -10.40 29.54 -16.15
N GLY A 861 -11.12 30.07 -15.17
CA GLY A 861 -11.47 29.37 -13.92
C GLY A 861 -10.36 29.35 -12.85
N SER A 862 -9.20 29.98 -13.09
CA SER A 862 -8.15 30.15 -12.07
C SER A 862 -8.39 31.39 -11.20
N THR A 863 -7.84 31.37 -9.99
CA THR A 863 -7.93 32.48 -9.02
C THR A 863 -6.57 32.87 -8.48
N LEU A 864 -6.26 34.17 -8.51
CA LEU A 864 -5.16 34.80 -7.79
C LEU A 864 -5.72 35.70 -6.69
N SER A 865 -5.28 35.50 -5.46
CA SER A 865 -5.62 36.39 -4.34
C SER A 865 -4.37 36.81 -3.57
N ALA A 866 -4.36 38.05 -3.07
CA ALA A 866 -3.35 38.55 -2.15
C ALA A 866 -3.98 39.50 -1.15
N THR A 867 -3.58 39.42 0.12
CA THR A 867 -4.02 40.35 1.17
C THR A 867 -2.97 41.42 1.47
N ALA A 868 -1.69 41.07 1.34
CA ALA A 868 -0.54 41.95 1.50
C ALA A 868 0.65 41.49 0.64
N GLY A 869 1.69 42.34 0.55
CA GLY A 869 2.94 42.04 -0.14
C GLY A 869 3.02 42.62 -1.56
N THR A 870 4.22 42.63 -2.12
CA THR A 870 4.50 43.11 -3.47
C THR A 870 4.53 41.94 -4.45
N LEU A 871 3.66 41.96 -5.46
CA LEU A 871 3.75 41.10 -6.62
C LEU A 871 4.49 41.85 -7.73
N THR A 872 5.68 41.39 -8.12
CA THR A 872 6.40 41.90 -9.29
C THR A 872 6.25 40.90 -10.42
N ALA A 873 5.38 41.19 -11.39
CA ALA A 873 5.02 40.22 -12.42
C ALA A 873 4.47 40.81 -13.72
N THR A 874 4.64 40.07 -14.82
CA THR A 874 3.80 40.19 -16.02
C THR A 874 2.68 39.15 -15.94
N ILE A 875 1.41 39.57 -15.98
CA ILE A 875 0.26 38.65 -15.92
C ILE A 875 -0.38 38.52 -17.30
N ASN A 876 -0.62 37.30 -17.75
CA ASN A 876 -1.33 36.99 -18.99
C ASN A 876 -2.53 36.09 -18.66
N ALA A 877 -3.70 36.69 -18.53
CA ALA A 877 -4.92 36.01 -18.14
C ALA A 877 -5.91 35.80 -19.29
N GLU A 878 -6.52 34.62 -19.32
CA GLU A 878 -7.67 34.31 -20.16
C GLU A 878 -8.98 34.81 -19.52
N LYS A 879 -9.98 35.07 -20.37
CA LYS A 879 -11.34 35.41 -19.93
C LYS A 879 -11.93 34.29 -19.05
N GLY A 880 -12.52 34.65 -17.92
CA GLY A 880 -13.06 33.72 -16.92
C GLY A 880 -12.12 33.46 -15.73
N SER A 881 -10.93 34.07 -15.69
CA SER A 881 -10.04 34.07 -14.52
C SER A 881 -10.37 35.21 -13.54
N SER A 882 -9.90 35.10 -12.30
CA SER A 882 -10.13 36.14 -11.29
C SER A 882 -8.87 36.53 -10.53
N THR A 883 -8.73 37.84 -10.27
CA THR A 883 -7.61 38.43 -9.52
C THR A 883 -8.14 39.41 -8.48
N THR A 884 -7.80 39.20 -7.21
CA THR A 884 -8.23 40.04 -6.09
C THR A 884 -7.05 40.49 -5.24
N PHE A 885 -6.89 41.80 -5.06
CA PHE A 885 -5.81 42.38 -4.25
C PHE A 885 -6.35 43.19 -3.07
N GLY A 886 -5.81 42.92 -1.88
CA GLY A 886 -6.11 43.59 -0.62
C GLY A 886 -5.35 44.89 -0.44
N SER A 887 -5.67 45.63 0.63
CA SER A 887 -5.13 46.97 0.90
C SER A 887 -3.62 46.99 1.16
N GLY A 888 -3.04 45.86 1.55
CA GLY A 888 -1.61 45.70 1.75
C GLY A 888 -0.84 45.33 0.48
N THR A 889 -1.53 45.09 -0.64
CA THR A 889 -0.92 44.55 -1.85
C THR A 889 -0.44 45.65 -2.79
N ILE A 890 0.76 45.45 -3.34
CA ILE A 890 1.31 46.25 -4.44
C ILE A 890 1.54 45.32 -5.63
N TRP A 891 0.99 45.61 -6.80
CA TRP A 891 1.37 44.92 -8.04
C TRP A 891 2.25 45.84 -8.88
N GLU A 892 3.50 45.46 -9.12
CA GLU A 892 4.43 46.13 -10.02
C GLU A 892 4.58 45.37 -11.33
N LEU A 893 4.22 46.02 -12.44
CA LEU A 893 4.24 45.41 -13.77
C LEU A 893 5.66 45.39 -14.35
N LEU A 894 6.08 44.21 -14.79
CA LEU A 894 7.34 44.02 -15.51
C LEU A 894 7.23 44.27 -17.03
N GLY A 895 6.00 44.33 -17.55
CA GLY A 895 5.66 44.46 -18.96
C GLY A 895 4.15 44.62 -19.15
N ASP A 896 3.70 44.72 -20.40
CA ASP A 896 2.27 44.70 -20.73
C ASP A 896 1.58 43.49 -20.10
N SER A 897 0.47 43.73 -19.41
CA SER A 897 -0.24 42.70 -18.66
C SER A 897 -1.72 42.67 -19.00
N THR A 898 -2.31 41.50 -18.91
CA THR A 898 -3.73 41.25 -19.17
C THR A 898 -4.33 40.46 -18.00
N VAL A 899 -5.45 40.95 -17.46
CA VAL A 899 -6.27 40.30 -16.44
C VAL A 899 -7.74 40.28 -16.88
N ASP A 900 -8.58 39.35 -16.42
CA ASP A 900 -10.00 39.34 -16.78
C ASP A 900 -10.88 40.13 -15.79
N GLN A 901 -11.04 39.59 -14.57
CA GLN A 901 -11.68 40.26 -13.45
C GLN A 901 -10.61 40.76 -12.49
N LEU A 902 -10.53 42.08 -12.29
CA LEU A 902 -9.61 42.69 -11.33
C LEU A 902 -10.42 43.38 -10.23
N LYS A 903 -10.32 42.88 -9.00
CA LYS A 903 -10.92 43.48 -7.82
C LYS A 903 -9.85 44.05 -6.91
N LEU A 904 -9.96 45.34 -6.60
CA LEU A 904 -9.03 46.05 -5.73
C LEU A 904 -9.75 46.45 -4.44
N ASN A 905 -9.17 46.11 -3.28
CA ASN A 905 -9.67 46.53 -1.98
C ASN A 905 -8.65 47.49 -1.35
N ASN A 906 -8.50 48.68 -1.92
CA ASN A 906 -7.44 49.67 -1.61
C ASN A 906 -6.02 49.22 -1.97
N ALA A 907 -5.88 48.35 -2.97
CA ALA A 907 -4.58 47.89 -3.46
C ALA A 907 -3.87 48.95 -4.31
N ARG A 908 -2.55 48.81 -4.48
CA ARG A 908 -1.72 49.70 -5.30
C ARG A 908 -1.22 48.99 -6.54
N ILE A 909 -1.31 49.63 -7.70
CA ILE A 909 -0.85 49.11 -8.98
C ILE A 909 0.21 50.06 -9.54
N ARG A 910 1.45 49.60 -9.73
CA ARG A 910 2.52 50.33 -10.41
C ARG A 910 2.64 49.79 -11.82
N LEU A 911 2.29 50.60 -12.81
CA LEU A 911 2.28 50.18 -14.21
C LEU A 911 3.69 50.02 -14.78
N ASN A 912 4.70 50.60 -14.15
CA ASN A 912 6.11 50.42 -14.44
C ASN A 912 6.91 50.27 -13.13
N PRO A 913 8.14 49.71 -13.19
CA PRO A 913 9.11 49.88 -12.12
C PRO A 913 9.39 51.37 -11.85
N GLN A 914 9.75 51.71 -10.61
CA GLN A 914 10.04 53.09 -10.25
C GLN A 914 11.16 53.68 -11.12
N ASN A 915 10.97 54.94 -11.57
CA ASN A 915 11.90 55.67 -12.41
C ASN A 915 12.19 55.04 -13.79
N GLU A 916 11.32 54.13 -14.28
CA GLU A 916 11.40 53.58 -15.63
C GLU A 916 10.60 54.46 -16.62
N PHE A 917 11.31 55.13 -17.53
CA PHE A 917 10.73 56.01 -18.56
C PHE A 917 11.15 55.64 -19.99
N SER A 918 11.96 54.58 -20.17
CA SER A 918 12.37 54.11 -21.49
C SER A 918 11.32 53.24 -22.18
N ARG A 919 10.36 52.74 -21.40
CA ARG A 919 9.22 51.93 -21.83
C ARG A 919 7.98 52.32 -21.05
N PHE A 920 6.80 52.06 -21.60
CA PHE A 920 5.54 52.32 -20.92
C PHE A 920 4.60 51.13 -21.14
N ASN A 921 4.32 50.39 -20.07
CA ASN A 921 3.44 49.24 -20.12
C ASN A 921 1.96 49.63 -20.19
N THR A 922 1.15 48.73 -20.74
CA THR A 922 -0.31 48.75 -20.76
C THR A 922 -0.89 47.63 -19.89
N LEU A 923 -1.85 47.96 -19.02
CA LEU A 923 -2.69 46.99 -18.31
C LEU A 923 -4.03 46.84 -19.03
N ASN A 924 -4.34 45.63 -19.51
CA ASN A 924 -5.62 45.29 -20.12
C ASN A 924 -6.49 44.52 -19.11
N VAL A 925 -7.70 45.02 -18.85
CA VAL A 925 -8.72 44.38 -18.02
C VAL A 925 -9.88 43.96 -18.92
N LEU A 926 -9.95 42.67 -19.25
CA LEU A 926 -10.82 42.17 -20.32
C LEU A 926 -12.32 42.30 -20.01
N SER A 927 -12.70 42.15 -18.74
CA SER A 927 -14.10 42.18 -18.33
C SER A 927 -14.42 43.30 -17.35
N LYS A 928 -13.89 43.26 -16.12
CA LYS A 928 -14.30 44.24 -15.10
C LYS A 928 -13.16 44.62 -14.15
N LEU A 929 -13.00 45.93 -13.95
CA LEU A 929 -12.26 46.52 -12.84
C LEU A 929 -13.25 46.98 -11.76
N SER A 930 -13.08 46.54 -10.52
CA SER A 930 -14.01 46.87 -9.42
C SER A 930 -13.30 47.16 -8.10
N GLY A 931 -14.00 47.86 -7.21
CA GLY A 931 -13.51 48.28 -5.91
C GLY A 931 -12.65 49.54 -5.98
N ASP A 932 -11.79 49.75 -4.98
CA ASP A 932 -11.01 50.97 -4.83
C ASP A 932 -9.51 50.67 -5.00
N GLY A 933 -8.80 51.50 -5.76
CA GLY A 933 -7.38 51.28 -6.09
C GLY A 933 -6.58 52.55 -6.33
N LEU A 934 -5.27 52.46 -6.15
CA LEU A 934 -4.31 53.51 -6.49
C LEU A 934 -3.38 53.04 -7.62
N PHE A 935 -3.38 53.75 -8.74
CA PHE A 935 -2.56 53.45 -9.91
C PHE A 935 -1.43 54.45 -10.04
N TYR A 936 -0.19 53.97 -10.11
CA TYR A 936 0.99 54.78 -10.40
C TYR A 936 1.32 54.65 -11.89
N PHE A 937 1.27 55.78 -12.58
CA PHE A 937 1.60 55.95 -13.98
C PHE A 937 2.97 56.62 -14.11
N ASN A 938 3.82 56.08 -14.96
CA ASN A 938 4.98 56.79 -15.47
C ASN A 938 4.59 57.44 -16.81
N THR A 939 4.98 58.70 -17.01
CA THR A 939 4.71 59.45 -18.24
C THR A 939 5.98 60.13 -18.77
N ASP A 940 5.98 60.42 -20.06
CA ASP A 940 6.85 61.39 -20.71
C ASP A 940 5.93 62.35 -21.46
N LEU A 941 5.41 63.34 -20.73
CA LEU A 941 4.43 64.29 -21.24
C LEU A 941 4.98 65.10 -22.42
N ALA A 942 6.28 65.35 -22.47
CA ALA A 942 6.92 65.97 -23.64
C ALA A 942 6.80 65.12 -24.90
N GLY A 943 6.80 63.79 -24.77
CA GLY A 943 6.58 62.85 -25.88
C GLY A 943 5.13 62.40 -26.07
N LEU A 944 4.21 62.73 -25.15
CA LEU A 944 2.87 62.12 -25.04
C LEU A 944 2.93 60.60 -24.96
N LEU A 945 3.94 60.11 -24.27
CA LEU A 945 4.09 58.69 -23.97
C LEU A 945 3.76 58.49 -22.49
N GLY A 946 3.19 57.34 -22.16
CA GLY A 946 2.84 57.04 -20.80
C GLY A 946 2.23 55.67 -20.66
N ASN A 947 2.18 55.20 -19.42
CA ASN A 947 1.43 53.98 -19.12
C ASN A 947 -0.05 54.14 -19.48
N LYS A 948 -0.71 53.01 -19.75
CA LYS A 948 -2.13 52.99 -20.08
C LYS A 948 -2.86 51.86 -19.37
N VAL A 949 -4.11 52.10 -18.99
CA VAL A 949 -5.05 51.06 -18.55
C VAL A 949 -6.20 51.00 -19.54
N LYS A 950 -6.46 49.82 -20.08
CA LYS A 950 -7.62 49.56 -20.96
C LYS A 950 -8.56 48.64 -20.23
N VAL A 951 -9.84 49.00 -20.13
CA VAL A 951 -10.83 48.22 -19.40
C VAL A 951 -12.16 48.17 -20.15
N LYS A 952 -12.87 47.05 -20.02
CA LYS A 952 -14.24 46.97 -20.50
C LYS A 952 -15.20 47.69 -19.55
N ASP A 953 -15.53 47.10 -18.41
CA ASP A 953 -16.43 47.70 -17.42
C ASP A 953 -15.66 48.15 -16.17
N VAL A 954 -15.98 49.32 -15.60
CA VAL A 954 -15.31 49.86 -14.41
C VAL A 954 -16.29 50.42 -13.38
N GLU A 955 -16.04 50.11 -12.11
CA GLU A 955 -16.76 50.67 -10.96
C GLU A 955 -15.84 50.92 -9.76
N GLY A 956 -16.30 51.74 -8.81
CA GLY A 956 -15.55 52.10 -7.60
C GLY A 956 -14.67 53.33 -7.76
N THR A 957 -13.81 53.60 -6.78
CA THR A 957 -13.00 54.82 -6.72
C THR A 957 -11.53 54.54 -7.02
N HIS A 958 -11.02 55.09 -8.11
CA HIS A 958 -9.65 54.86 -8.58
C HIS A 958 -8.84 56.16 -8.50
N THR A 959 -7.78 56.15 -7.70
CA THR A 959 -6.85 57.28 -7.61
C THR A 959 -5.67 57.05 -8.57
N ILE A 960 -5.23 58.12 -9.23
CA ILE A 960 -4.16 58.12 -10.22
C ILE A 960 -3.01 58.95 -9.66
N ALA A 961 -1.84 58.33 -9.47
CA ALA A 961 -0.58 58.99 -9.18
C ALA A 961 0.25 59.02 -10.46
N VAL A 962 0.86 60.16 -10.78
CA VAL A 962 1.65 60.31 -12.01
C VAL A 962 3.08 60.72 -11.64
N GLN A 963 4.04 60.01 -12.23
CA GLN A 963 5.45 60.36 -12.20
C GLN A 963 5.89 60.65 -13.64
N ASP A 964 6.27 61.90 -13.91
CA ASP A 964 6.72 62.31 -15.25
C ASP A 964 8.25 62.20 -15.41
N SER A 965 8.72 61.99 -16.64
CA SER A 965 10.13 61.88 -17.01
C SER A 965 10.92 63.16 -16.75
N GLY A 966 10.23 64.31 -16.67
CA GLY A 966 10.84 65.62 -16.52
C GLY A 966 11.45 66.16 -17.80
N ARG A 967 11.29 65.48 -18.94
CA ARG A 967 11.72 65.99 -20.24
C ARG A 967 10.93 67.24 -20.59
N GLU A 968 11.63 68.29 -21.03
CA GLU A 968 10.99 69.57 -21.35
C GLU A 968 10.07 69.46 -22.57
N VAL A 969 8.87 70.05 -22.47
CA VAL A 969 7.87 70.07 -23.53
C VAL A 969 8.28 71.10 -24.58
N SER A 970 8.63 70.65 -25.79
CA SER A 970 9.10 71.51 -26.89
C SER A 970 8.03 71.89 -27.91
N ARG A 971 6.80 71.38 -27.76
CA ARG A 971 5.69 71.60 -28.70
C ARG A 971 4.94 72.92 -28.43
N ALA A 972 4.47 73.56 -29.49
CA ALA A 972 3.76 74.84 -29.43
C ALA A 972 2.25 74.72 -29.13
N THR A 973 1.66 73.54 -29.38
CA THR A 973 0.25 73.25 -29.09
C THR A 973 0.12 72.26 -27.92
N PRO A 974 -0.70 72.58 -26.91
CA PRO A 974 -0.96 71.64 -25.83
C PRO A 974 -1.88 70.50 -26.25
N GLU A 975 -1.62 69.30 -25.73
CA GLU A 975 -2.23 68.04 -26.15
C GLU A 975 -2.56 67.16 -24.93
N LYS A 976 -3.36 66.12 -25.18
CA LYS A 976 -3.94 65.24 -24.15
C LYS A 976 -3.23 63.88 -24.12
N LEU A 977 -3.09 63.29 -22.93
CA LEU A 977 -2.55 61.95 -22.75
C LEU A 977 -3.59 61.04 -22.07
N ALA A 978 -4.10 60.06 -22.82
CA ALA A 978 -5.06 59.08 -22.31
C ALA A 978 -4.41 58.10 -21.34
N LEU A 979 -4.90 58.05 -20.10
CA LEU A 979 -4.43 57.14 -19.05
C LEU A 979 -5.35 55.92 -18.91
N PHE A 980 -6.67 56.13 -18.90
CA PHE A 980 -7.67 55.06 -18.93
C PHE A 980 -8.51 55.10 -20.22
N GLU A 981 -8.66 53.96 -20.87
CA GLU A 981 -9.60 53.75 -21.98
C GLU A 981 -10.68 52.75 -21.57
N ILE A 982 -11.93 53.18 -21.56
CA ILE A 982 -13.07 52.35 -21.13
C ILE A 982 -13.99 52.08 -22.32
N SER A 983 -14.28 50.82 -22.61
CA SER A 983 -15.16 50.45 -23.75
C SER A 983 -16.61 50.19 -23.35
N GLY A 984 -16.84 49.69 -22.14
CA GLY A 984 -18.13 49.28 -21.57
C GLY A 984 -18.75 50.32 -20.62
N ASP A 985 -19.30 49.87 -19.49
CA ASP A 985 -19.93 50.74 -18.48
C ASP A 985 -18.89 51.44 -17.60
N SER A 986 -19.08 52.76 -17.41
CA SER A 986 -18.23 53.62 -16.59
C SER A 986 -19.03 54.45 -15.57
N ASN A 987 -20.36 54.31 -15.55
CA ASN A 987 -21.25 55.22 -14.80
C ASN A 987 -21.09 55.13 -13.28
N LYS A 988 -20.41 54.07 -12.81
CA LYS A 988 -20.18 53.79 -11.38
C LYS A 988 -18.72 53.97 -10.96
N ALA A 989 -17.88 54.53 -11.83
CA ALA A 989 -16.48 54.78 -11.55
C ALA A 989 -16.22 56.25 -11.25
N THR A 990 -15.35 56.50 -10.27
CA THR A 990 -14.81 57.83 -9.97
C THR A 990 -13.29 57.78 -10.11
N PHE A 991 -12.72 58.73 -10.84
CA PHE A 991 -11.27 58.87 -11.01
C PHE A 991 -10.78 60.16 -10.36
N ASN A 992 -9.72 60.06 -9.55
CA ASN A 992 -9.10 61.20 -8.88
C ASN A 992 -7.63 61.29 -9.22
N LEU A 993 -7.12 62.47 -9.54
CA LEU A 993 -5.68 62.71 -9.69
C LEU A 993 -5.06 63.04 -8.32
N GLN A 994 -4.02 62.31 -7.93
CA GLN A 994 -3.27 62.58 -6.72
C GLN A 994 -2.65 63.97 -6.82
N ASN A 995 -2.85 64.81 -5.80
CA ASN A 995 -2.43 66.22 -5.76
C ASN A 995 -3.17 67.17 -6.73
N GLY A 996 -4.17 66.67 -7.48
CA GLY A 996 -5.04 67.47 -8.35
C GLY A 996 -4.41 67.95 -9.66
N HIS A 997 -3.08 67.90 -9.81
CA HIS A 997 -2.36 68.30 -11.03
C HIS A 997 -0.99 67.59 -11.14
N VAL A 998 -0.41 67.60 -12.34
CA VAL A 998 0.95 67.14 -12.66
C VAL A 998 1.69 68.24 -13.41
N ASP A 999 2.88 68.61 -12.96
CA ASP A 999 3.69 69.64 -13.62
C ASP A 999 4.77 68.97 -14.51
N ALA A 1000 4.89 69.43 -15.76
CA ALA A 1000 5.92 69.03 -16.71
C ALA A 1000 6.61 70.28 -17.29
N GLY A 1001 7.62 70.77 -16.57
CA GLY A 1001 8.23 72.08 -16.85
C GLY A 1001 7.26 73.23 -16.58
N ALA A 1002 7.01 74.07 -17.59
CA ALA A 1002 6.07 75.20 -17.50
C ALA A 1002 4.59 74.83 -17.75
N PHE A 1003 4.31 73.56 -18.06
CA PHE A 1003 2.98 73.06 -18.36
C PHE A 1003 2.39 72.34 -17.15
N ARG A 1004 1.12 72.58 -16.86
CA ARG A 1004 0.38 71.98 -15.76
C ARG A 1004 -0.78 71.16 -16.31
N TYR A 1005 -0.80 69.87 -16.03
CA TYR A 1005 -1.81 68.95 -16.48
C TYR A 1005 -2.80 68.63 -15.36
N THR A 1006 -4.09 68.60 -15.68
CA THR A 1006 -5.16 68.14 -14.79
C THR A 1006 -5.86 66.93 -15.40
N LEU A 1007 -6.53 66.14 -14.56
CA LEU A 1007 -7.38 65.06 -15.07
C LEU A 1007 -8.67 65.66 -15.57
N SER A 1008 -8.93 65.51 -16.86
CA SER A 1008 -10.21 65.92 -17.45
C SER A 1008 -11.36 65.06 -16.90
N HIS A 1009 -12.57 65.61 -16.88
CA HIS A 1009 -13.77 64.80 -16.67
C HIS A 1009 -13.83 63.67 -17.70
N LEU A 1010 -14.43 62.53 -17.35
CA LEU A 1010 -14.62 61.39 -18.26
C LEU A 1010 -15.39 61.83 -19.53
N VAL A 1011 -14.66 62.23 -20.57
CA VAL A 1011 -15.22 62.57 -21.89
C VAL A 1011 -15.03 61.36 -22.79
N ASN A 1012 -16.11 60.91 -23.44
CA ASN A 1012 -16.08 59.77 -24.37
C ASN A 1012 -15.47 58.48 -23.79
N LYS A 1013 -15.67 58.22 -22.49
CA LYS A 1013 -15.16 57.03 -21.78
C LYS A 1013 -13.62 56.94 -21.69
N VAL A 1014 -12.93 58.08 -21.74
CA VAL A 1014 -11.48 58.17 -21.53
C VAL A 1014 -11.22 59.05 -20.31
N ALA A 1015 -10.29 58.64 -19.44
CA ALA A 1015 -9.70 59.51 -18.43
C ALA A 1015 -8.31 59.92 -18.91
N GLU A 1016 -8.11 61.21 -19.14
CA GLU A 1016 -6.91 61.75 -19.79
C GLU A 1016 -6.35 62.96 -19.03
N LEU A 1017 -5.03 63.08 -19.04
CA LEU A 1017 -4.34 64.30 -18.63
C LEU A 1017 -4.44 65.33 -19.75
N SER A 1018 -4.98 66.50 -19.42
CA SER A 1018 -5.09 67.65 -20.32
C SER A 1018 -4.30 68.81 -19.75
N ASP A 1019 -3.57 69.54 -20.59
CA ASP A 1019 -2.96 70.81 -20.16
C ASP A 1019 -4.05 71.80 -19.76
N LEU A 1020 -3.90 72.40 -18.59
CA LEU A 1020 -4.82 73.38 -18.03
C LEU A 1020 -5.06 74.56 -18.98
N LYS A 1021 -4.01 75.04 -19.67
CA LYS A 1021 -4.14 76.13 -20.65
C LYS A 1021 -4.98 75.74 -21.86
N PHE A 1022 -4.86 74.50 -22.33
CA PHE A 1022 -5.69 73.98 -23.41
C PHE A 1022 -7.16 73.91 -23.01
N GLU A 1023 -7.46 73.42 -21.81
CA GLU A 1023 -8.84 73.35 -21.32
C GLU A 1023 -9.45 74.73 -21.12
N GLU A 1024 -8.69 75.71 -20.63
CA GLU A 1024 -9.16 77.09 -20.50
C GLU A 1024 -9.43 77.73 -21.87
N GLU A 1025 -8.55 77.58 -22.85
CA GLU A 1025 -8.75 78.10 -24.21
C GLU A 1025 -9.92 77.41 -24.95
N ALA A 1026 -10.08 76.10 -24.77
CA ALA A 1026 -11.20 75.34 -25.32
C ALA A 1026 -12.53 75.73 -24.68
N ARG A 1027 -12.55 75.94 -23.35
CA ARG A 1027 -13.73 76.43 -22.62
C ARG A 1027 -14.13 77.83 -23.08
N LEU A 1028 -13.15 78.74 -23.21
CA LEU A 1028 -13.40 80.10 -23.71
C LEU A 1028 -13.96 80.08 -25.14
N LYS A 1029 -13.43 79.24 -26.03
CA LYS A 1029 -13.97 79.07 -27.39
C LYS A 1029 -15.36 78.44 -27.41
N ALA A 1030 -15.66 77.49 -26.51
CA ALA A 1030 -16.97 76.86 -26.40
C ALA A 1030 -18.03 77.85 -25.86
N GLU A 1031 -17.69 78.64 -24.83
CA GLU A 1031 -18.54 79.73 -24.32
C GLU A 1031 -18.80 80.80 -25.39
N GLU A 1032 -17.79 81.12 -26.21
CA GLU A 1032 -17.91 82.06 -27.32
C GLU A 1032 -18.78 81.50 -28.47
N ALA A 1033 -18.65 80.21 -28.80
CA ALA A 1033 -19.49 79.52 -29.78
C ALA A 1033 -20.94 79.33 -29.30
N GLU A 1034 -21.16 79.11 -28.01
CA GLU A 1034 -22.50 79.01 -27.41
C GLU A 1034 -23.19 80.38 -27.32
N ARG A 1035 -22.43 81.45 -27.02
CA ARG A 1035 -22.92 82.84 -27.21
C ARG A 1035 -23.36 83.09 -28.65
N GLN A 1036 -22.56 82.71 -29.64
CA GLN A 1036 -22.89 82.88 -31.06
C GLN A 1036 -24.05 82.00 -31.55
N ARG A 1037 -24.44 80.96 -30.79
CA ARG A 1037 -25.58 80.09 -31.10
C ARG A 1037 -26.88 80.56 -30.43
N LEU A 1038 -26.78 81.38 -29.38
CA LEU A 1038 -27.90 81.97 -28.65
C LEU A 1038 -28.28 83.38 -29.17
N GLU A 1039 -27.40 84.01 -29.95
CA GLU A 1039 -27.69 85.15 -30.85
C GLU A 1039 -28.22 84.68 -32.20
#